data_AF-L7V6H1-F1
#
_entry.id   AF-L7V6H1-F1
#
_cell.length_a   1.000
_cell.length_b   1.000
_cell.length_c   1.000
_cell.angle_alpha   90.00
_cell.angle_beta   90.00
_cell.angle_gamma   90.00
#
_symmetry.space_group_name_H-M   'P 1'
#
loop_
_entity.id
_entity.type
_entity.pdbx_description
1 polymer ?
#
loop_
_entity_poly.entity_id
_entity_poly.type
_entity_poly.pdbx_seq_one_letter_code
_entity_poly.pdbx_strand_id
1 'polypeptide(L)'
;MPSYVFATPEALTTVSSDLAGIGIAIRSANLTAAPSTTQVLAAAQDEVSAAIAGFFSGHAQQFQTLSAQASAFHDQFVETLSGASGAYAAAEAASTSPLQNLEQSLLAVINAPSQALTGRPLIGDGANGSPGTGQNGGDGGWLWGNGGNGGSGAPGGAGGAGGSAGLWGRGGDGGVGGDATIAGGPGGNGGAGGANGLIGGGNGGAGGAGGAGAPGGDIAGGTGGAGGIGGANRQLLSLDGTGGAGGTGGGGGFGGIGAAGGDAGAGGAGGANQALLGGTGGTGGNGGNGGAGGAGGGLGGQGGVGGTGGVNHALLGGTGGHNGLNGSNGSDGITGTGSTGVYKPYVDITLWPYPDGSGYNFSDAANAGITDVTLAFITADTTNGQAAWGGYTAYDVTGGSQISYIENQITNMTNAGINGTISFGGQAGTPLAVYAANNSLTATQLAAQYQEVMSTYGIYNIDFDDEGAILTNSSALTLQAQAIALSQAWGTANGTPVTVSYTVPVAPSGLTAEGMAPINAAISSGVNVSTVNIMAMDYYDGTTQMGTAAIDAATATHGQLMTLYPSLSSDQAWAMLGVTPMIGVNDDTSEIFTLTDAQTLTSFAQDNNIGQLSMWQLPRDQTGDIGVSNNNGSGVEQTPFEFSEIFEQYASNS
;
A
#
# COMPACT_ATOMS: atom_id res chain seq x y z
N MET A 1 -35.42 13.13 32.94
CA MET A 1 -34.25 12.64 32.20
C MET A 1 -33.56 13.84 31.61
N PRO A 2 -32.28 14.12 31.92
CA PRO A 2 -31.53 15.13 31.20
C PRO A 2 -31.37 14.65 29.75
N SER A 3 -31.71 15.49 28.77
CA SER A 3 -31.38 15.24 27.37
C SER A 3 -29.89 15.51 27.19
N TYR A 4 -29.12 14.48 26.82
CA TYR A 4 -27.73 14.68 26.42
C TYR A 4 -27.71 15.32 25.03
N VAL A 5 -27.13 16.51 24.93
CA VAL A 5 -26.84 17.17 23.66
C VAL A 5 -25.43 16.74 23.27
N PHE A 6 -25.30 15.98 22.19
CA PHE A 6 -24.01 15.68 21.56
C PHE A 6 -23.75 16.70 20.46
N ALA A 7 -22.58 17.33 20.50
CA ALA A 7 -22.08 18.22 19.45
C ALA A 7 -20.71 17.70 19.00
N THR A 8 -20.53 17.47 17.71
CA THR A 8 -19.23 17.14 17.12
C THR A 8 -18.58 18.43 16.60
N PRO A 9 -17.49 18.91 17.22
CA PRO A 9 -16.85 20.17 16.83
C PRO A 9 -16.48 20.24 15.33
N GLU A 10 -16.12 19.10 14.74
CA GLU A 10 -15.75 18.95 13.33
C GLU A 10 -16.95 19.18 12.40
N ALA A 11 -18.14 18.70 12.77
CA ALA A 11 -19.35 18.90 11.98
C ALA A 11 -19.83 20.37 12.03
N LEU A 12 -19.73 21.02 13.19
CA LEU A 12 -20.07 22.44 13.34
C LEU A 12 -19.12 23.35 12.55
N THR A 13 -17.85 22.96 12.44
CA THR A 13 -16.85 23.70 11.64
C THR A 13 -17.13 23.58 10.15
N THR A 14 -17.47 22.37 9.68
CA THR A 14 -17.88 22.12 8.28
C THR A 14 -19.13 22.93 7.93
N VAL A 15 -20.17 22.87 8.76
CA VAL A 15 -21.42 23.61 8.55
C VAL A 15 -21.19 25.14 8.55
N SER A 16 -20.30 25.65 9.39
CA SER A 16 -19.96 27.09 9.41
C SER A 16 -19.28 27.53 8.11
N SER A 17 -18.40 26.70 7.54
CA SER A 17 -17.74 26.94 6.26
C SER A 17 -18.75 26.96 5.09
N ASP A 18 -19.66 25.98 5.05
CA ASP A 18 -20.69 25.91 4.01
C ASP A 18 -21.64 27.11 4.07
N LEU A 19 -22.04 27.52 5.27
CA LEU A 19 -22.87 28.70 5.47
C LEU A 19 -22.15 29.98 5.04
N ALA A 20 -20.85 30.11 5.31
CA ALA A 20 -20.06 31.24 4.82
C ALA A 20 -20.05 31.29 3.28
N GLY A 21 -19.88 30.13 2.62
CA GLY A 21 -19.94 29.99 1.16
C GLY A 21 -21.29 30.41 0.58
N ILE A 22 -22.40 29.97 1.18
CA ILE A 22 -23.76 30.37 0.78
C ILE A 22 -23.95 31.89 0.91
N GLY A 23 -23.49 32.48 2.01
CA GLY A 23 -23.56 33.93 2.24
C GLY A 23 -22.82 34.74 1.17
N ILE A 24 -21.61 34.29 0.78
CA ILE A 24 -20.82 34.89 -0.30
C ILE A 24 -21.55 34.78 -1.65
N ALA A 25 -22.10 33.60 -1.97
CA ALA A 25 -22.83 33.38 -3.22
C ALA A 25 -24.06 34.30 -3.35
N ILE A 26 -24.86 34.41 -2.29
CA ILE A 26 -26.05 35.27 -2.26
C ILE A 26 -25.67 36.76 -2.37
N ARG A 27 -24.60 37.19 -1.69
CA ARG A 27 -24.11 38.57 -1.77
C ARG A 27 -23.62 38.91 -3.19
N SER A 28 -22.88 38.00 -3.81
CA SER A 28 -22.38 38.14 -5.18
C SER A 28 -23.52 38.24 -6.20
N ALA A 29 -24.54 37.38 -6.07
CA ALA A 29 -25.72 37.42 -6.93
C ALA A 29 -26.50 38.74 -6.79
N ASN A 30 -26.71 39.23 -5.56
CA ASN A 30 -27.40 40.50 -5.31
C ASN A 30 -26.65 41.71 -5.85
N LEU A 31 -25.31 41.74 -5.72
CA LEU A 31 -24.47 42.80 -6.26
C LEU A 31 -24.48 42.81 -7.79
N THR A 32 -24.48 41.63 -8.42
CA THR A 32 -24.54 41.49 -9.88
C THR A 32 -25.89 41.96 -10.46
N ALA A 33 -26.99 41.68 -9.76
CA ALA A 33 -28.34 42.06 -10.20
C ALA A 33 -28.70 43.53 -9.90
N ALA A 34 -27.94 44.22 -9.05
CA ALA A 34 -28.26 45.57 -8.59
C ALA A 34 -28.32 46.62 -9.73
N PRO A 35 -27.37 46.69 -10.68
CA PRO A 35 -27.39 47.73 -11.72
C PRO A 35 -28.61 47.61 -12.63
N SER A 36 -28.97 46.39 -13.05
CA SER A 36 -30.09 46.13 -13.96
C SER A 36 -31.47 46.30 -13.34
N THR A 37 -31.57 46.27 -12.01
CA THR A 37 -32.86 46.35 -11.29
C THR A 37 -33.11 47.72 -10.66
N THR A 38 -32.06 48.48 -10.33
CA THR A 38 -32.18 49.79 -9.66
C THR A 38 -32.12 50.98 -10.63
N GLN A 39 -31.70 50.75 -11.88
CA GLN A 39 -31.56 51.78 -12.92
C GLN A 39 -32.51 51.52 -14.11
N VAL A 40 -33.76 51.16 -13.82
CA VAL A 40 -34.76 50.88 -14.87
C VAL A 40 -35.13 52.20 -15.54
N LEU A 41 -34.89 52.30 -16.85
CA LEU A 41 -35.27 53.46 -17.66
C LEU A 41 -36.75 53.39 -18.07
N ALA A 42 -37.40 54.55 -18.19
CA ALA A 42 -38.76 54.63 -18.70
C ALA A 42 -38.81 54.18 -20.17
N ALA A 43 -39.78 53.32 -20.51
CA ALA A 43 -39.91 52.77 -21.86
C ALA A 43 -40.36 53.82 -22.91
N ALA A 44 -40.99 54.91 -22.47
CA ALA A 44 -41.40 56.05 -23.28
C ALA A 44 -41.36 57.35 -22.44
N GLN A 45 -41.39 58.52 -23.10
CA GLN A 45 -41.32 59.85 -22.44
C GLN A 45 -42.66 60.30 -21.84
N ASP A 46 -43.50 59.36 -21.41
CA ASP A 46 -44.76 59.65 -20.78
C ASP A 46 -44.70 59.45 -19.25
N GLU A 47 -45.59 60.12 -18.56
CA GLU A 47 -45.67 60.14 -17.11
C GLU A 47 -45.98 58.77 -16.50
N VAL A 48 -46.68 57.89 -17.23
CA VAL A 48 -47.03 56.53 -16.77
C VAL A 48 -45.81 55.62 -16.83
N SER A 49 -45.06 55.65 -17.94
CA SER A 49 -43.79 54.91 -18.07
C SER A 49 -42.75 55.36 -17.05
N ALA A 50 -42.67 56.67 -16.78
CA ALA A 50 -41.78 57.21 -15.75
C ALA A 50 -42.20 56.77 -14.33
N ALA A 51 -43.50 56.76 -14.03
CA ALA A 51 -44.02 56.31 -12.73
C ALA A 51 -43.78 54.81 -12.50
N ILE A 52 -43.97 53.98 -13.53
CA ILE A 52 -43.72 52.53 -13.46
C ILE A 52 -42.23 52.24 -13.25
N ALA A 53 -41.34 52.87 -14.02
CA ALA A 53 -39.90 52.72 -13.87
C ALA A 53 -39.41 53.19 -12.48
N GLY A 54 -39.98 54.29 -11.96
CA GLY A 54 -39.73 54.78 -10.61
C GLY A 54 -40.21 53.83 -9.52
N PHE A 55 -41.38 53.21 -9.69
CA PHE A 55 -41.91 52.21 -8.75
C PHE A 55 -41.01 50.97 -8.64
N PHE A 56 -40.61 50.39 -9.78
CA PHE A 56 -39.74 49.21 -9.80
C PHE A 56 -38.32 49.51 -9.28
N SER A 57 -37.74 50.65 -9.69
CA SER A 57 -36.42 51.08 -9.19
C SER A 57 -36.44 51.34 -7.68
N GLY A 58 -37.52 51.94 -7.16
CA GLY A 58 -37.72 52.14 -5.73
C GLY A 58 -37.84 50.84 -4.94
N HIS A 59 -38.59 49.86 -5.47
CA HIS A 59 -38.70 48.54 -4.85
C HIS A 59 -37.36 47.79 -4.85
N ALA A 60 -36.59 47.86 -5.94
CA ALA A 60 -35.27 47.26 -6.04
C ALA A 60 -34.27 47.86 -5.03
N GLN A 61 -34.30 49.18 -4.79
CA GLN A 61 -33.45 49.82 -3.78
C GLN A 61 -33.79 49.40 -2.35
N GLN A 62 -35.09 49.21 -2.05
CA GLN A 62 -35.53 48.65 -0.77
C GLN A 62 -35.07 47.20 -0.58
N PHE A 63 -35.17 46.38 -1.65
CA PHE A 63 -34.68 45.01 -1.65
C PHE A 63 -33.16 44.92 -1.41
N GLN A 64 -32.37 45.81 -2.02
CA GLN A 64 -30.92 45.88 -1.79
C GLN A 64 -30.58 46.26 -0.33
N THR A 65 -31.34 47.19 0.25
CA THR A 65 -31.17 47.59 1.66
C THR A 65 -31.46 46.43 2.62
N LEU A 66 -32.55 45.69 2.37
CA LEU A 66 -32.90 44.52 3.17
C LEU A 66 -31.89 43.38 3.01
N SER A 67 -31.41 43.16 1.78
CA SER A 67 -30.40 42.13 1.47
C SER A 67 -29.08 42.40 2.19
N ALA A 68 -28.67 43.66 2.34
CA ALA A 68 -27.50 44.04 3.13
C ALA A 68 -27.69 43.75 4.63
N GLN A 69 -28.88 44.03 5.18
CA GLN A 69 -29.19 43.72 6.58
C GLN A 69 -29.22 42.21 6.85
N ALA A 70 -29.83 41.43 5.96
CA ALA A 70 -29.85 39.97 6.04
C ALA A 70 -28.42 39.38 5.95
N SER A 71 -27.58 39.95 5.09
CA SER A 71 -26.17 39.55 4.98
C SER A 71 -25.39 39.82 6.26
N ALA A 72 -25.59 40.96 6.92
CA ALA A 72 -24.93 41.27 8.19
C ALA A 72 -25.39 40.34 9.33
N PHE A 73 -26.68 39.99 9.35
CA PHE A 73 -27.21 39.01 10.29
C PHE A 73 -26.62 37.61 10.05
N HIS A 74 -26.52 37.19 8.78
CA HIS A 74 -25.92 35.92 8.39
C HIS A 74 -24.45 35.83 8.84
N ASP A 75 -23.66 36.90 8.63
CA ASP A 75 -22.27 36.97 9.08
C ASP A 75 -22.16 36.79 10.61
N GLN A 76 -23.03 37.47 11.38
CA GLN A 76 -23.08 37.33 12.84
C GLN A 76 -23.48 35.93 13.30
N PHE A 77 -24.40 35.28 12.57
CA PHE A 77 -24.82 33.91 12.85
C PHE A 77 -23.68 32.92 12.65
N VAL A 78 -22.94 33.03 11.53
CA VAL A 78 -21.79 32.18 11.22
C VAL A 78 -20.65 32.41 12.22
N GLU A 79 -20.36 33.65 12.59
CA GLU A 79 -19.35 33.99 13.61
C GLU A 79 -19.70 33.38 14.98
N THR A 80 -20.98 33.46 15.38
CA THR A 80 -21.46 32.88 16.63
C THR A 80 -21.36 31.35 16.62
N LEU A 81 -21.69 30.72 15.50
CA LEU A 81 -21.61 29.26 15.34
C LEU A 81 -20.16 28.76 15.40
N SER A 82 -19.22 29.48 14.77
CA SER A 82 -17.79 29.18 14.85
C SER A 82 -17.21 29.44 16.25
N GLY A 83 -17.71 30.44 16.98
CA GLY A 83 -17.31 30.68 18.36
C GLY A 83 -17.78 29.55 19.30
N ALA A 84 -18.95 28.97 19.04
CA ALA A 84 -19.48 27.85 19.81
C ALA A 84 -18.65 26.57 19.65
N SER A 85 -18.18 26.25 18.44
CA SER A 85 -17.33 25.05 18.21
C SER A 85 -16.01 25.11 19.00
N GLY A 86 -15.36 26.27 19.03
CA GLY A 86 -14.15 26.51 19.83
C GLY A 86 -14.39 26.39 21.33
N ALA A 87 -15.57 26.81 21.82
CA ALA A 87 -15.94 26.66 23.22
C ALA A 87 -16.21 25.19 23.61
N TYR A 88 -16.81 24.39 22.72
CA TYR A 88 -16.99 22.95 22.95
C TYR A 88 -15.66 22.20 22.97
N ALA A 89 -14.77 22.45 22.01
CA ALA A 89 -13.44 21.83 21.99
C ALA A 89 -12.59 22.19 23.22
N ALA A 90 -12.63 23.45 23.67
CA ALA A 90 -11.94 23.88 24.88
C ALA A 90 -12.52 23.23 26.15
N ALA A 91 -13.84 23.02 26.20
CA ALA A 91 -14.50 22.33 27.31
C ALA A 91 -14.11 20.85 27.39
N GLU A 92 -13.95 20.17 26.25
CA GLU A 92 -13.46 18.78 26.20
C GLU A 92 -12.01 18.65 26.68
N ALA A 93 -11.13 19.55 26.23
CA ALA A 93 -9.72 19.58 26.65
C ALA A 93 -9.54 19.92 28.14
N ALA A 94 -10.38 20.81 28.69
CA ALA A 94 -10.35 21.17 30.10
C ALA A 94 -10.90 20.06 31.01
N SER A 95 -11.71 19.14 30.49
CA SER A 95 -12.35 18.08 31.28
C SER A 95 -11.47 16.84 31.47
N THR A 96 -10.46 16.62 30.62
CA THR A 96 -9.57 15.45 30.66
C THR A 96 -8.41 15.59 31.64
N SER A 97 -7.81 16.78 31.75
CA SER A 97 -6.59 17.00 32.55
C SER A 97 -6.76 16.98 34.08
N PRO A 98 -7.88 17.43 34.69
CA PRO A 98 -8.01 17.40 36.15
C PRO A 98 -8.30 16.00 36.71
N LEU A 99 -9.02 15.16 35.96
CA LEU A 99 -9.33 13.78 36.36
C LEU A 99 -8.08 12.89 36.33
N GLN A 100 -7.25 13.00 35.28
CA GLN A 100 -5.99 12.25 35.18
C GLN A 100 -5.02 12.57 36.34
N ASN A 101 -4.90 13.83 36.74
CA ASN A 101 -4.04 14.22 37.87
C ASN A 101 -4.58 13.73 39.22
N LEU A 102 -5.90 13.68 39.38
CA LEU A 102 -6.55 13.13 40.58
C LEU A 102 -6.39 11.60 40.66
N GLU A 103 -6.58 10.89 39.54
CA GLU A 103 -6.37 9.44 39.43
C GLU A 103 -4.92 9.07 39.78
N GLN A 104 -3.94 9.77 39.21
CA GLN A 104 -2.53 9.51 39.49
C GLN A 104 -2.16 9.75 40.98
N SER A 105 -2.75 10.78 41.58
CA SER A 105 -2.56 11.09 43.01
C SER A 105 -3.18 10.02 43.92
N LEU A 106 -4.37 9.51 43.56
CA LEU A 106 -5.04 8.46 44.31
C LEU A 106 -4.30 7.12 44.21
N LEU A 107 -3.83 6.75 43.00
CA LEU A 107 -3.03 5.55 42.78
C LEU A 107 -1.71 5.61 43.56
N ALA A 108 -1.06 6.77 43.63
CA ALA A 108 0.16 6.94 44.42
C ALA A 108 -0.05 6.65 45.92
N VAL A 109 -1.18 7.09 46.49
CA VAL A 109 -1.53 6.81 47.90
C VAL A 109 -1.85 5.33 48.11
N ILE A 110 -2.59 4.71 47.19
CA ILE A 110 -2.95 3.28 47.24
C ILE A 110 -1.71 2.39 47.13
N ASN A 111 -0.75 2.75 46.28
CA ASN A 111 0.46 1.97 46.02
C ASN A 111 1.57 2.18 47.06
N ALA A 112 1.55 3.28 47.83
CA ALA A 112 2.65 3.59 48.75
C ALA A 112 2.98 2.45 49.75
N PRO A 113 2.00 1.75 50.37
CA PRO A 113 2.30 0.63 51.27
C PRO A 113 2.92 -0.57 50.56
N SER A 114 2.38 -0.98 49.41
CA SER A 114 2.90 -2.14 48.66
C SER A 114 4.27 -1.87 48.07
N GLN A 115 4.50 -0.66 47.56
CA GLN A 115 5.78 -0.22 47.02
C GLN A 115 6.86 -0.22 48.11
N ALA A 116 6.52 0.22 49.33
CA ALA A 116 7.44 0.20 50.47
C ALA A 116 7.73 -1.22 50.98
N LEU A 117 6.75 -2.13 50.94
CA LEU A 117 6.88 -3.50 51.47
C LEU A 117 7.50 -4.49 50.49
N THR A 118 7.22 -4.34 49.19
CA THR A 118 7.53 -5.34 48.16
C THR A 118 8.36 -4.80 47.00
N GLY A 119 8.57 -3.47 46.93
CA GLY A 119 9.22 -2.82 45.79
C GLY A 119 8.35 -2.73 44.54
N ARG A 120 7.08 -3.15 44.62
CA ARG A 120 6.15 -3.29 43.49
C ARG A 120 4.78 -2.70 43.83
N PRO A 121 4.13 -1.98 42.89
CA PRO A 121 2.84 -1.35 43.16
C PRO A 121 1.75 -2.41 43.38
N LEU A 122 0.66 -2.02 44.03
CA LEU A 122 -0.51 -2.87 44.22
C LEU A 122 -1.37 -2.85 42.95
N ILE A 123 -1.55 -1.67 42.37
CA ILE A 123 -2.34 -1.41 41.16
C ILE A 123 -1.56 -0.49 40.23
N GLY A 124 -1.46 -0.84 38.95
CA GLY A 124 -0.83 -0.02 37.92
C GLY A 124 0.11 -0.82 37.04
N ASP A 125 0.29 -0.36 35.82
CA ASP A 125 1.14 -1.05 34.84
C ASP A 125 2.62 -0.90 35.19
N GLY A 126 3.40 -1.88 34.75
CA GLY A 126 4.85 -1.87 34.88
C GLY A 126 5.48 -0.83 33.94
N ALA A 127 6.57 -0.20 34.39
CA ALA A 127 7.28 0.76 33.55
C ALA A 127 7.94 0.06 32.36
N ASN A 128 7.77 0.60 31.16
CA ASN A 128 8.49 0.09 30.00
C ASN A 128 10.00 0.35 30.14
N GLY A 129 10.81 -0.57 29.64
CA GLY A 129 12.24 -0.37 29.50
C GLY A 129 12.55 0.72 28.47
N SER A 130 13.61 1.48 28.71
CA SER A 130 14.03 2.55 27.80
C SER A 130 14.52 1.97 26.46
N PRO A 131 14.02 2.46 25.31
CA PRO A 131 14.50 2.00 23.99
C PRO A 131 16.00 2.19 23.81
N GLY A 132 16.65 1.27 23.09
CA GLY A 132 18.09 1.31 22.78
C GLY A 132 19.02 0.98 23.96
N THR A 133 18.48 0.52 25.09
CA THR A 133 19.28 0.21 26.30
C THR A 133 19.28 -1.27 26.69
N GLY A 134 18.35 -2.06 26.14
CA GLY A 134 18.09 -3.42 26.61
C GLY A 134 17.52 -3.49 28.03
N GLN A 135 17.02 -2.38 28.58
CA GLN A 135 16.46 -2.34 29.92
C GLN A 135 15.19 -3.20 29.99
N ASN A 136 15.07 -4.02 31.04
CA ASN A 136 13.86 -4.81 31.26
C ASN A 136 12.66 -3.92 31.58
N GLY A 137 11.48 -4.34 31.13
CA GLY A 137 10.21 -3.82 31.60
C GLY A 137 10.00 -4.18 33.07
N GLY A 138 9.43 -3.25 33.82
CA GLY A 138 9.00 -3.49 35.20
C GLY A 138 7.77 -4.39 35.24
N ASP A 139 7.61 -5.13 36.33
CA ASP A 139 6.41 -5.90 36.56
C ASP A 139 5.18 -5.00 36.82
N GLY A 140 4.01 -5.43 36.37
CA GLY A 140 2.72 -4.79 36.70
C GLY A 140 2.33 -4.98 38.16
N GLY A 141 1.34 -4.23 38.65
CA GLY A 141 0.91 -4.27 40.05
C GLY A 141 0.49 -5.67 40.52
N TRP A 142 0.62 -5.92 41.83
CA TRP A 142 0.29 -7.23 42.42
C TRP A 142 -1.17 -7.64 42.18
N LEU A 143 -2.11 -6.71 42.26
CA LEU A 143 -3.54 -6.97 42.11
C LEU A 143 -4.01 -6.73 40.68
N TRP A 144 -3.62 -5.61 40.09
CA TRP A 144 -4.04 -5.22 38.75
C TRP A 144 -2.94 -4.44 38.05
N GLY A 145 -2.56 -4.84 36.85
CA GLY A 145 -1.61 -4.11 36.03
C GLY A 145 -0.90 -5.02 35.04
N ASN A 146 -0.72 -4.51 33.83
CA ASN A 146 0.06 -5.15 32.79
C ASN A 146 1.54 -5.05 33.12
N GLY A 147 2.33 -6.04 32.69
CA GLY A 147 3.77 -5.91 32.68
C GLY A 147 4.24 -4.86 31.68
N GLY A 148 5.29 -4.12 32.02
CA GLY A 148 5.93 -3.19 31.10
C GLY A 148 6.69 -3.93 30.00
N ASN A 149 6.76 -3.35 28.81
CA ASN A 149 7.53 -3.90 27.70
C ASN A 149 9.03 -3.75 27.95
N GLY A 150 9.83 -4.70 27.49
CA GLY A 150 11.28 -4.58 27.46
C GLY A 150 11.75 -3.51 26.48
N GLY A 151 12.77 -2.75 26.85
CA GLY A 151 13.42 -1.79 25.97
C GLY A 151 14.23 -2.51 24.87
N SER A 152 14.23 -1.96 23.67
CA SER A 152 15.07 -2.48 22.58
C SER A 152 16.56 -2.41 22.93
N GLY A 153 17.36 -3.33 22.38
CA GLY A 153 18.81 -3.35 22.57
C GLY A 153 19.52 -2.18 21.89
N ALA A 154 20.67 -1.78 22.42
CA ALA A 154 21.64 -0.96 21.69
C ALA A 154 22.18 -1.73 20.47
N PRO A 155 22.86 -1.12 19.49
CA PRO A 155 23.41 -1.84 18.34
C PRO A 155 24.22 -3.09 18.74
N GLY A 156 23.84 -4.27 18.24
CA GLY A 156 24.39 -5.59 18.60
C GLY A 156 24.09 -6.07 20.04
N GLY A 157 23.39 -5.28 20.84
CA GLY A 157 23.02 -5.57 22.23
C GLY A 157 21.66 -6.26 22.35
N ALA A 158 21.48 -7.06 23.38
CA ALA A 158 20.22 -7.78 23.60
C ALA A 158 19.07 -6.83 23.98
N GLY A 159 17.85 -7.22 23.60
CA GLY A 159 16.62 -6.59 24.07
C GLY A 159 16.29 -6.95 25.52
N GLY A 160 15.64 -6.05 26.23
CA GLY A 160 15.22 -6.25 27.62
C GLY A 160 14.06 -7.24 27.73
N ALA A 161 13.96 -7.96 28.84
CA ALA A 161 12.80 -8.80 29.11
C ALA A 161 11.56 -7.95 29.41
N GLY A 162 10.37 -8.41 28.98
CA GLY A 162 9.10 -7.85 29.39
C GLY A 162 8.77 -8.22 30.85
N GLY A 163 8.10 -7.31 31.55
CA GLY A 163 7.66 -7.50 32.93
C GLY A 163 6.46 -8.45 33.03
N SER A 164 6.32 -9.13 34.15
CA SER A 164 5.15 -9.99 34.40
C SER A 164 3.98 -9.20 35.00
N ALA A 165 2.75 -9.60 34.67
CA ALA A 165 1.57 -9.18 35.41
C ALA A 165 1.47 -9.86 36.79
N GLY A 166 0.62 -9.32 37.67
CA GLY A 166 0.32 -9.86 39.01
C GLY A 166 -0.88 -10.81 39.02
N LEU A 167 -1.96 -10.44 39.70
CA LEU A 167 -3.20 -11.23 39.74
C LEU A 167 -4.04 -11.05 38.47
N TRP A 168 -4.18 -9.81 38.01
CA TRP A 168 -4.84 -9.43 36.75
C TRP A 168 -3.90 -8.62 35.86
N GLY A 169 -3.83 -8.99 34.58
CA GLY A 169 -3.12 -8.23 33.54
C GLY A 169 -2.42 -9.11 32.51
N ARG A 170 -2.00 -8.48 31.42
CA ARG A 170 -1.18 -9.07 30.36
C ARG A 170 0.30 -9.00 30.73
N GLY A 171 1.08 -9.99 30.34
CA GLY A 171 2.53 -9.88 30.41
C GLY A 171 3.06 -8.85 29.39
N GLY A 172 4.13 -8.14 29.75
CA GLY A 172 4.78 -7.18 28.85
C GLY A 172 5.56 -7.90 27.76
N ASP A 173 5.62 -7.31 26.57
CA ASP A 173 6.36 -7.89 25.44
C ASP A 173 7.88 -7.72 25.65
N GLY A 174 8.66 -8.68 25.19
CA GLY A 174 10.12 -8.60 25.21
C GLY A 174 10.63 -7.57 24.21
N GLY A 175 11.69 -6.85 24.58
CA GLY A 175 12.33 -5.87 23.71
C GLY A 175 13.06 -6.54 22.55
N VAL A 176 13.05 -5.90 21.38
CA VAL A 176 13.82 -6.38 20.22
C VAL A 176 15.33 -6.29 20.48
N GLY A 177 16.09 -7.27 20.00
CA GLY A 177 17.54 -7.20 19.96
C GLY A 177 18.01 -6.10 19.00
N GLY A 178 19.10 -5.41 19.32
CA GLY A 178 19.62 -4.35 18.47
C GLY A 178 20.42 -4.92 17.31
N ASP A 179 20.21 -4.37 16.12
CA ASP A 179 20.95 -4.74 14.91
C ASP A 179 22.43 -4.39 15.06
N ALA A 180 23.29 -5.23 14.49
CA ALA A 180 24.71 -4.95 14.47
C ALA A 180 25.06 -3.85 13.46
N THR A 181 25.98 -2.97 13.85
CA THR A 181 26.47 -1.85 13.01
C THR A 181 27.94 -1.98 12.65
N ILE A 182 28.66 -2.91 13.30
CA ILE A 182 30.07 -3.20 13.02
C ILE A 182 30.10 -4.32 12.00
N ALA A 183 30.85 -4.16 10.89
CA ALA A 183 30.91 -5.14 9.82
C ALA A 183 31.22 -6.56 10.34
N GLY A 184 30.43 -7.55 9.90
CA GLY A 184 30.51 -8.94 10.38
C GLY A 184 30.07 -9.16 11.84
N GLY A 185 29.59 -8.12 12.53
CA GLY A 185 29.15 -8.17 13.92
C GLY A 185 27.80 -8.87 14.08
N PRO A 186 27.57 -9.61 15.18
CA PRO A 186 26.33 -10.35 15.41
C PRO A 186 25.21 -9.43 15.92
N GLY A 187 23.98 -9.67 15.47
CA GLY A 187 22.80 -9.03 16.00
C GLY A 187 22.52 -9.44 17.46
N GLY A 188 21.89 -8.54 18.21
CA GLY A 188 21.53 -8.81 19.60
C GLY A 188 20.35 -9.78 19.73
N ASN A 189 20.29 -10.58 20.79
CA ASN A 189 19.14 -11.46 21.02
C ASN A 189 17.90 -10.65 21.45
N GLY A 190 16.72 -11.12 21.08
CA GLY A 190 15.45 -10.60 21.58
C GLY A 190 15.23 -10.92 23.05
N GLY A 191 14.54 -10.02 23.77
CA GLY A 191 14.18 -10.19 25.16
C GLY A 191 13.02 -11.15 25.35
N ALA A 192 12.96 -11.84 26.49
CA ALA A 192 11.83 -12.72 26.80
C ALA A 192 10.55 -11.91 27.10
N GLY A 193 9.39 -12.44 26.72
CA GLY A 193 8.09 -11.89 27.11
C GLY A 193 7.76 -12.20 28.57
N GLY A 194 7.01 -11.30 29.20
CA GLY A 194 6.53 -11.44 30.57
C GLY A 194 5.31 -12.35 30.67
N ALA A 195 5.13 -13.00 31.82
CA ALA A 195 3.97 -13.87 32.02
C ALA A 195 2.71 -13.10 32.46
N ASN A 196 1.54 -13.63 32.13
CA ASN A 196 0.26 -13.00 32.43
C ASN A 196 -0.24 -13.24 33.87
N GLY A 197 -1.38 -12.63 34.18
CA GLY A 197 -2.02 -12.67 35.49
C GLY A 197 -2.50 -14.06 35.91
N LEU A 198 -2.50 -14.32 37.22
CA LEU A 198 -2.90 -15.60 37.79
C LEU A 198 -4.41 -15.90 37.67
N ILE A 199 -5.27 -14.89 37.59
CA ILE A 199 -6.73 -15.10 37.50
C ILE A 199 -7.30 -14.66 36.14
N GLY A 200 -6.69 -13.66 35.49
CA GLY A 200 -7.12 -13.21 34.17
C GLY A 200 -6.44 -11.92 33.73
N GLY A 201 -7.02 -11.24 32.73
CA GLY A 201 -6.57 -9.90 32.30
C GLY A 201 -5.59 -9.88 31.13
N GLY A 202 -5.42 -10.99 30.42
CA GLY A 202 -4.70 -11.02 29.14
C GLY A 202 -3.76 -12.22 28.99
N ASN A 203 -3.08 -12.26 27.85
CA ASN A 203 -2.14 -13.30 27.45
C ASN A 203 -0.72 -13.05 27.97
N GLY A 204 0.16 -14.05 27.86
CA GLY A 204 1.59 -13.81 28.02
C GLY A 204 2.09 -12.77 27.01
N GLY A 205 3.11 -12.00 27.38
CA GLY A 205 3.80 -11.10 26.47
C GLY A 205 4.59 -11.88 25.42
N ALA A 206 4.65 -11.39 24.19
CA ALA A 206 5.47 -12.00 23.15
C ALA A 206 6.97 -11.86 23.47
N GLY A 207 7.79 -12.77 22.98
CA GLY A 207 9.23 -12.59 22.96
C GLY A 207 9.63 -11.55 21.91
N GLY A 208 10.67 -10.76 22.20
CA GLY A 208 11.21 -9.79 21.24
C GLY A 208 11.93 -10.48 20.09
N ALA A 209 11.90 -9.88 18.91
CA ALA A 209 12.69 -10.38 17.77
C ALA A 209 14.19 -10.25 18.05
N GLY A 210 15.00 -11.14 17.48
CA GLY A 210 16.45 -10.98 17.43
C GLY A 210 16.85 -9.91 16.40
N GLY A 211 17.91 -9.17 16.69
CA GLY A 211 18.47 -8.17 15.79
C GLY A 211 19.22 -8.81 14.63
N ALA A 212 19.32 -8.11 13.50
CA ALA A 212 20.05 -8.55 12.33
C ALA A 212 21.56 -8.50 12.54
N GLY A 213 22.27 -9.46 11.94
CA GLY A 213 23.72 -9.41 11.82
C GLY A 213 24.17 -8.36 10.80
N ALA A 214 25.32 -7.75 11.01
CA ALA A 214 25.82 -6.70 10.13
C ALA A 214 26.37 -7.28 8.82
N PRO A 215 26.27 -6.55 7.70
CA PRO A 215 26.98 -6.92 6.48
C PRO A 215 28.49 -7.06 6.72
N GLY A 216 29.12 -8.00 6.04
CA GLY A 216 30.51 -8.40 6.26
C GLY A 216 31.56 -7.45 5.66
N GLY A 217 31.21 -6.57 4.73
CA GLY A 217 32.19 -5.69 4.07
C GLY A 217 33.19 -6.50 3.22
N ASP A 218 34.39 -6.77 3.77
CA ASP A 218 35.41 -7.67 3.17
C ASP A 218 35.53 -9.03 3.90
N ILE A 219 34.69 -9.26 4.92
CA ILE A 219 34.66 -10.48 5.73
C ILE A 219 33.27 -11.13 5.68
N ALA A 220 33.08 -12.22 6.43
CA ALA A 220 31.78 -12.88 6.50
C ALA A 220 30.71 -11.97 7.12
N GLY A 221 29.46 -12.16 6.71
CA GLY A 221 28.32 -11.51 7.32
C GLY A 221 28.16 -11.90 8.79
N GLY A 222 27.67 -10.98 9.60
CA GLY A 222 27.42 -11.23 11.01
C GLY A 222 26.22 -12.14 11.23
N THR A 223 26.22 -12.93 12.30
CA THR A 223 25.08 -13.80 12.59
C THR A 223 23.89 -13.01 13.13
N GLY A 224 22.67 -13.40 12.77
CA GLY A 224 21.46 -12.87 13.38
C GLY A 224 21.32 -13.26 14.85
N GLY A 225 20.71 -12.40 15.66
CA GLY A 225 20.39 -12.68 17.06
C GLY A 225 19.21 -13.64 17.20
N ALA A 226 19.17 -14.45 18.25
CA ALA A 226 18.04 -15.34 18.49
C ALA A 226 16.79 -14.55 18.94
N GLY A 227 15.61 -15.05 18.59
CA GLY A 227 14.34 -14.53 19.10
C GLY A 227 14.14 -14.84 20.59
N GLY A 228 13.43 -13.95 21.29
CA GLY A 228 13.11 -14.08 22.70
C GLY A 228 12.03 -15.13 22.96
N ILE A 229 12.05 -15.78 24.12
CA ILE A 229 11.01 -16.73 24.51
C ILE A 229 9.72 -15.98 24.87
N GLY A 230 8.57 -16.47 24.44
CA GLY A 230 7.27 -15.92 24.83
C GLY A 230 6.93 -16.13 26.30
N GLY A 231 6.16 -15.20 26.87
CA GLY A 231 5.75 -15.23 28.27
C GLY A 231 4.73 -16.33 28.58
N ALA A 232 4.86 -16.98 29.73
CA ALA A 232 3.96 -18.07 30.08
C ALA A 232 2.51 -17.60 30.34
N ASN A 233 1.55 -18.46 30.01
CA ASN A 233 0.20 -18.37 30.58
C ASN A 233 0.21 -19.00 31.98
N ARG A 234 -0.11 -18.24 33.02
CA ARG A 234 -0.15 -18.69 34.42
C ARG A 234 -1.55 -18.64 35.02
N GLN A 235 -2.58 -18.44 34.21
CA GLN A 235 -3.96 -18.37 34.70
C GLN A 235 -4.36 -19.67 35.41
N LEU A 236 -4.96 -19.60 36.59
CA LEU A 236 -5.42 -20.77 37.32
C LEU A 236 -6.52 -21.52 36.54
N LEU A 237 -7.48 -20.78 35.96
CA LEU A 237 -8.52 -21.29 35.09
C LEU A 237 -8.51 -20.47 33.80
N SER A 238 -8.07 -21.07 32.70
CA SER A 238 -7.83 -20.36 31.46
C SER A 238 -8.84 -20.79 30.39
N LEU A 239 -9.85 -19.96 30.14
CA LEU A 239 -10.87 -20.24 29.11
C LEU A 239 -10.38 -19.82 27.72
N ASP A 240 -9.68 -18.69 27.65
CA ASP A 240 -9.16 -18.05 26.42
C ASP A 240 -7.70 -17.58 26.56
N GLY A 241 -7.06 -17.77 27.71
CA GLY A 241 -5.71 -17.30 27.96
C GLY A 241 -4.66 -18.10 27.18
N THR A 242 -3.72 -17.38 26.59
CA THR A 242 -2.64 -17.95 25.77
C THR A 242 -1.26 -17.56 26.31
N GLY A 243 -0.29 -18.46 26.15
CA GLY A 243 1.12 -18.09 26.28
C GLY A 243 1.51 -17.12 25.16
N GLY A 244 2.44 -16.21 25.44
CA GLY A 244 2.96 -15.30 24.43
C GLY A 244 3.70 -16.06 23.34
N ALA A 245 3.64 -15.57 22.11
CA ALA A 245 4.45 -16.13 21.02
C ALA A 245 5.95 -15.91 21.28
N GLY A 246 6.79 -16.81 20.78
CA GLY A 246 8.22 -16.57 20.71
C GLY A 246 8.55 -15.52 19.66
N GLY A 247 9.62 -14.76 19.89
CA GLY A 247 10.12 -13.77 18.95
C GLY A 247 10.78 -14.43 17.75
N THR A 248 10.77 -13.77 16.60
CA THR A 248 11.49 -14.25 15.42
C THR A 248 13.00 -14.15 15.61
N GLY A 249 13.75 -15.04 14.99
CA GLY A 249 15.20 -14.90 14.88
C GLY A 249 15.59 -13.78 13.92
N GLY A 250 16.68 -13.08 14.22
CA GLY A 250 17.23 -12.04 13.37
C GLY A 250 17.86 -12.62 12.10
N GLY A 251 17.83 -11.85 11.01
CA GLY A 251 18.49 -12.22 9.76
C GLY A 251 20.02 -12.22 9.89
N GLY A 252 20.68 -13.11 9.17
CA GLY A 252 22.12 -13.07 9.00
C GLY A 252 22.54 -11.93 8.05
N GLY A 253 23.69 -11.31 8.31
CA GLY A 253 24.23 -10.24 7.47
C GLY A 253 24.77 -10.78 6.14
N PHE A 254 24.78 -9.96 5.11
CA PHE A 254 25.38 -10.34 3.82
C PHE A 254 26.90 -10.53 3.91
N GLY A 255 27.45 -11.48 3.16
CA GLY A 255 28.89 -11.67 3.03
C GLY A 255 29.56 -10.57 2.22
N GLY A 256 30.80 -10.24 2.58
CA GLY A 256 31.69 -9.42 1.74
C GLY A 256 32.19 -10.14 0.49
N ILE A 257 32.90 -9.46 -0.41
CA ILE A 257 33.40 -10.05 -1.67
C ILE A 257 34.13 -11.38 -1.40
N GLY A 258 33.62 -12.49 -1.96
CA GLY A 258 34.14 -13.85 -1.77
C GLY A 258 33.93 -14.46 -0.38
N ALA A 259 33.27 -13.77 0.54
CA ALA A 259 33.03 -14.20 1.91
C ALA A 259 31.60 -14.72 2.10
N ALA A 260 31.41 -15.63 3.07
CA ALA A 260 30.11 -16.22 3.34
C ALA A 260 29.14 -15.21 3.97
N GLY A 261 27.85 -15.42 3.75
CA GLY A 261 26.81 -14.76 4.50
C GLY A 261 26.79 -15.21 5.97
N GLY A 262 26.20 -14.40 6.83
CA GLY A 262 26.01 -14.72 8.23
C GLY A 262 24.85 -15.69 8.42
N ASP A 263 24.98 -16.62 9.36
CA ASP A 263 23.85 -17.47 9.75
C ASP A 263 22.76 -16.64 10.42
N ALA A 264 21.51 -17.06 10.29
CA ALA A 264 20.42 -16.41 10.99
C ALA A 264 20.31 -16.84 12.46
N GLY A 265 19.60 -16.03 13.24
CA GLY A 265 19.19 -16.39 14.58
C GLY A 265 18.06 -17.41 14.59
N ALA A 266 18.03 -18.29 15.58
CA ALA A 266 16.89 -19.17 15.81
C ALA A 266 15.67 -18.39 16.32
N GLY A 267 14.47 -18.89 16.03
CA GLY A 267 13.24 -18.38 16.61
C GLY A 267 13.14 -18.71 18.10
N GLY A 268 12.50 -17.82 18.85
CA GLY A 268 12.24 -18.00 20.27
C GLY A 268 11.15 -19.03 20.52
N ALA A 269 11.24 -19.78 21.62
CA ALA A 269 10.17 -20.71 21.98
C ALA A 269 8.89 -19.94 22.38
N GLY A 270 7.73 -20.54 22.13
CA GLY A 270 6.46 -20.01 22.62
C GLY A 270 6.33 -20.19 24.13
N GLY A 271 5.56 -19.30 24.76
CA GLY A 271 5.31 -19.32 26.20
C GLY A 271 4.53 -20.55 26.62
N ALA A 272 5.00 -21.25 27.66
CA ALA A 272 4.30 -22.43 28.16
C ALA A 272 2.90 -22.09 28.70
N ASN A 273 1.96 -23.02 28.54
CA ASN A 273 0.68 -22.97 29.25
C ASN A 273 0.82 -23.65 30.60
N GLN A 274 0.89 -22.86 31.67
CA GLN A 274 0.99 -23.31 33.06
C GLN A 274 -0.35 -23.24 33.81
N ALA A 275 -1.46 -23.10 33.08
CA ALA A 275 -2.77 -23.10 33.68
C ALA A 275 -3.12 -24.44 34.34
N LEU A 276 -3.94 -24.43 35.40
CA LEU A 276 -4.39 -25.68 36.02
C LEU A 276 -5.44 -26.36 35.13
N LEU A 277 -6.41 -25.59 34.60
CA LEU A 277 -7.41 -26.04 33.63
C LEU A 277 -7.46 -25.09 32.42
N GLY A 278 -7.50 -25.66 31.21
CA GLY A 278 -7.66 -24.92 29.95
C GLY A 278 -6.42 -24.13 29.49
N GLY A 279 -6.62 -23.21 28.54
CA GLY A 279 -5.59 -22.32 28.00
C GLY A 279 -4.74 -22.93 26.88
N THR A 280 -3.91 -22.11 26.24
CA THR A 280 -3.04 -22.56 25.14
C THR A 280 -1.60 -22.11 25.34
N GLY A 281 -0.65 -22.93 24.89
CA GLY A 281 0.75 -22.53 24.79
C GLY A 281 0.93 -21.52 23.65
N GLY A 282 1.87 -20.60 23.79
CA GLY A 282 2.21 -19.66 22.72
C GLY A 282 2.90 -20.37 21.56
N THR A 283 2.78 -19.85 20.36
CA THR A 283 3.49 -20.37 19.19
C THR A 283 4.99 -20.07 19.31
N GLY A 284 5.84 -20.94 18.76
CA GLY A 284 7.26 -20.61 18.57
C GLY A 284 7.42 -19.53 17.51
N GLY A 285 8.43 -18.69 17.67
CA GLY A 285 8.81 -17.71 16.65
C GLY A 285 9.51 -18.37 15.49
N ASN A 286 9.42 -17.79 14.29
CA ASN A 286 10.14 -18.29 13.13
C ASN A 286 11.65 -18.05 13.28
N GLY A 287 12.46 -18.92 12.69
CA GLY A 287 13.88 -18.65 12.52
C GLY A 287 14.12 -17.49 11.55
N GLY A 288 15.23 -16.78 11.71
CA GLY A 288 15.63 -15.75 10.76
C GLY A 288 16.11 -16.34 9.44
N ASN A 289 16.20 -15.53 8.39
CA ASN A 289 16.81 -15.95 7.12
C ASN A 289 18.33 -15.77 7.17
N GLY A 290 19.08 -16.71 6.62
CA GLY A 290 20.53 -16.59 6.49
C GLY A 290 20.91 -15.48 5.51
N GLY A 291 22.04 -14.83 5.74
CA GLY A 291 22.54 -13.79 4.83
C GLY A 291 23.07 -14.39 3.54
N ALA A 292 22.92 -13.69 2.42
CA ALA A 292 23.52 -14.15 1.15
C ALA A 292 25.05 -14.11 1.22
N GLY A 293 25.71 -15.03 0.52
CA GLY A 293 27.15 -14.98 0.29
C GLY A 293 27.55 -13.78 -0.57
N GLY A 294 28.75 -13.26 -0.37
CA GLY A 294 29.18 -12.10 -1.13
C GLY A 294 29.65 -12.45 -2.54
N ALA A 295 29.62 -11.43 -3.41
CA ALA A 295 30.00 -11.54 -4.82
C ALA A 295 31.38 -12.18 -4.99
N GLY A 296 31.50 -13.17 -5.88
CA GLY A 296 32.76 -13.89 -6.12
C GLY A 296 32.85 -15.28 -5.48
N GLY A 297 31.72 -15.91 -5.14
CA GLY A 297 31.66 -17.32 -4.72
C GLY A 297 31.58 -17.55 -3.20
N GLY A 298 31.14 -16.57 -2.41
CA GLY A 298 30.85 -16.79 -0.99
C GLY A 298 29.61 -17.68 -0.80
N LEU A 299 29.62 -18.59 0.17
CA LEU A 299 28.44 -19.42 0.47
C LEU A 299 27.37 -18.60 1.22
N GLY A 300 26.10 -18.94 1.04
CA GLY A 300 25.02 -18.39 1.87
C GLY A 300 25.15 -18.81 3.33
N GLY A 301 24.69 -17.96 4.24
CA GLY A 301 24.51 -18.31 5.65
C GLY A 301 23.31 -19.22 5.85
N GLN A 302 23.30 -20.03 6.90
CA GLN A 302 22.21 -20.95 7.17
C GLN A 302 21.00 -20.22 7.74
N GLY A 303 19.80 -20.66 7.39
CA GLY A 303 18.56 -20.21 8.00
C GLY A 303 18.48 -20.64 9.47
N GLY A 304 17.81 -19.82 10.27
CA GLY A 304 17.57 -20.09 11.67
C GLY A 304 16.55 -21.21 11.86
N VAL A 305 16.73 -22.05 12.87
CA VAL A 305 15.71 -23.04 13.25
C VAL A 305 14.52 -22.32 13.89
N GLY A 306 13.31 -22.71 13.54
CA GLY A 306 12.10 -22.22 14.19
C GLY A 306 12.03 -22.58 15.68
N GLY A 307 11.47 -21.68 16.48
CA GLY A 307 11.28 -21.91 17.90
C GLY A 307 10.24 -23.00 18.17
N THR A 308 10.41 -23.76 19.24
CA THR A 308 9.41 -24.75 19.63
C THR A 308 8.14 -24.07 20.15
N GLY A 309 6.98 -24.65 19.88
CA GLY A 309 5.73 -24.21 20.50
C GLY A 309 5.74 -24.39 22.02
N GLY A 310 4.97 -23.56 22.72
CA GLY A 310 4.82 -23.58 24.16
C GLY A 310 4.18 -24.89 24.63
N VAL A 311 4.84 -25.58 25.56
CA VAL A 311 4.32 -26.83 26.13
C VAL A 311 3.08 -26.58 26.98
N ASN A 312 2.10 -27.50 26.92
CA ASN A 312 0.91 -27.46 27.75
C ASN A 312 1.11 -28.29 29.03
N HIS A 313 0.97 -27.66 30.20
CA HIS A 313 1.07 -28.29 31.52
C HIS A 313 -0.29 -28.39 32.24
N ALA A 314 -1.40 -28.10 31.58
CA ALA A 314 -2.73 -28.18 32.20
C ALA A 314 -3.15 -29.61 32.54
N LEU A 315 -3.87 -29.77 33.66
CA LEU A 315 -4.34 -31.05 34.17
C LEU A 315 -5.55 -31.59 33.37
N LEU A 316 -6.45 -30.69 32.93
CA LEU A 316 -7.56 -30.99 32.04
C LEU A 316 -7.80 -29.83 31.07
N GLY A 317 -7.92 -30.15 29.77
CA GLY A 317 -8.10 -29.17 28.70
C GLY A 317 -6.81 -28.45 28.30
N GLY A 318 -6.89 -27.67 27.21
CA GLY A 318 -5.79 -26.86 26.68
C GLY A 318 -4.92 -27.54 25.63
N THR A 319 -4.20 -26.74 24.85
CA THR A 319 -3.34 -27.20 23.74
C THR A 319 -1.93 -26.62 23.84
N GLY A 320 -0.94 -27.37 23.34
CA GLY A 320 0.40 -26.80 23.13
C GLY A 320 0.38 -25.76 22.01
N GLY A 321 1.41 -24.91 21.97
CA GLY A 321 1.63 -24.01 20.84
C GLY A 321 2.21 -24.75 19.63
N HIS A 322 2.06 -24.15 18.46
CA HIS A 322 2.71 -24.63 17.24
C HIS A 322 4.19 -24.23 17.20
N ASN A 323 5.02 -25.05 16.56
CA ASN A 323 6.40 -24.68 16.29
C ASN A 323 6.47 -23.54 15.26
N GLY A 324 7.46 -22.68 15.38
CA GLY A 324 7.80 -21.71 14.35
C GLY A 324 8.42 -22.40 13.14
N LEU A 325 8.34 -21.73 11.99
CA LEU A 325 8.96 -22.18 10.75
C LEU A 325 10.47 -21.97 10.82
N ASN A 326 11.23 -22.83 10.15
CA ASN A 326 12.65 -22.58 9.90
C ASN A 326 12.78 -21.42 8.91
N GLY A 327 13.77 -20.57 9.10
CA GLY A 327 14.13 -19.56 8.11
C GLY A 327 14.88 -20.19 6.94
N SER A 328 14.88 -19.48 5.82
CA SER A 328 15.56 -19.91 4.60
C SER A 328 17.06 -19.71 4.70
N ASN A 329 17.84 -20.59 4.05
CA ASN A 329 19.27 -20.35 3.86
C ASN A 329 19.46 -19.14 2.93
N GLY A 330 20.55 -18.40 3.13
CA GLY A 330 21.03 -17.41 2.18
C GLY A 330 21.48 -18.08 0.88
N SER A 331 21.43 -17.33 -0.22
CA SER A 331 21.91 -17.80 -1.52
C SER A 331 23.45 -17.81 -1.56
N ASP A 332 24.01 -18.82 -2.24
CA ASP A 332 25.43 -18.84 -2.60
C ASP A 332 25.71 -17.76 -3.66
N GLY A 333 26.83 -17.05 -3.53
CA GLY A 333 27.35 -16.09 -4.50
C GLY A 333 27.93 -16.74 -5.76
N ILE A 334 27.36 -17.86 -6.23
CA ILE A 334 27.65 -18.44 -7.54
C ILE A 334 26.86 -17.63 -8.57
N THR A 335 27.54 -16.67 -9.18
CA THR A 335 26.98 -15.82 -10.23
C THR A 335 26.78 -16.63 -11.53
N GLY A 336 25.54 -17.05 -11.79
CA GLY A 336 25.00 -16.98 -13.14
C GLY A 336 24.82 -15.50 -13.52
N THR A 337 25.11 -15.14 -14.76
CA THR A 337 24.94 -13.77 -15.26
C THR A 337 23.49 -13.31 -15.05
N GLY A 338 23.31 -12.27 -14.23
CA GLY A 338 22.01 -11.84 -13.71
C GLY A 338 20.98 -11.50 -14.77
N SER A 339 19.72 -11.77 -14.43
CA SER A 339 18.55 -11.21 -15.11
C SER A 339 18.28 -9.82 -14.55
N THR A 340 18.06 -8.84 -15.43
CA THR A 340 17.74 -7.43 -15.09
C THR A 340 16.24 -7.14 -15.17
N GLY A 341 15.40 -8.16 -15.28
CA GLY A 341 13.99 -7.97 -15.55
C GLY A 341 13.15 -7.64 -14.31
N VAL A 342 12.02 -6.97 -14.54
CA VAL A 342 11.12 -6.48 -13.49
C VAL A 342 9.80 -7.26 -13.49
N TYR A 343 9.20 -7.46 -12.33
CA TYR A 343 7.83 -7.96 -12.22
C TYR A 343 6.90 -6.81 -11.82
N LYS A 344 5.91 -6.49 -12.66
CA LYS A 344 5.06 -5.30 -12.53
C LYS A 344 3.59 -5.62 -12.80
N PRO A 345 2.88 -6.33 -11.90
CA PRO A 345 1.51 -6.71 -12.14
C PRO A 345 0.57 -5.50 -12.19
N TYR A 346 -0.53 -5.65 -12.93
CA TYR A 346 -1.57 -4.62 -12.99
C TYR A 346 -2.41 -4.59 -11.70
N VAL A 347 -2.86 -3.40 -11.33
CA VAL A 347 -3.86 -3.16 -10.28
C VAL A 347 -4.92 -2.21 -10.85
N ASP A 348 -6.14 -2.69 -11.00
CA ASP A 348 -7.29 -1.80 -11.21
C ASP A 348 -7.65 -1.11 -9.87
N ILE A 349 -7.16 0.12 -9.73
CA ILE A 349 -7.38 0.93 -8.52
C ILE A 349 -8.76 1.59 -8.48
N THR A 350 -9.60 1.34 -9.50
CA THR A 350 -11.00 1.79 -9.53
C THR A 350 -11.98 0.74 -9.03
N LEU A 351 -11.52 -0.48 -8.75
CA LEU A 351 -12.38 -1.57 -8.26
C LEU A 351 -13.07 -1.18 -6.94
N TRP A 352 -14.40 -1.03 -7.04
CA TRP A 352 -15.31 -0.82 -5.93
C TRP A 352 -16.38 -1.91 -5.91
N PRO A 353 -16.79 -2.46 -4.75
CA PRO A 353 -16.39 -2.13 -3.38
C PRO A 353 -15.36 -3.07 -2.76
N TYR A 354 -14.35 -2.53 -2.08
CA TYR A 354 -13.70 -3.25 -0.98
C TYR A 354 -14.59 -3.14 0.26
N PRO A 355 -14.84 -4.22 1.03
CA PRO A 355 -15.85 -4.24 2.09
C PRO A 355 -15.69 -3.18 3.20
N ASP A 356 -14.50 -2.62 3.35
CA ASP A 356 -14.12 -1.59 4.32
C ASP A 356 -13.94 -0.18 3.71
N GLY A 357 -14.10 -0.05 2.38
CA GLY A 357 -13.89 1.20 1.64
C GLY A 357 -12.42 1.65 1.53
N SER A 358 -11.45 0.81 1.90
CA SER A 358 -10.02 1.19 1.93
C SER A 358 -9.33 1.10 0.56
N GLY A 359 -9.90 0.34 -0.39
CA GLY A 359 -9.33 0.04 -1.70
C GLY A 359 -8.37 -1.15 -1.66
N TYR A 360 -7.50 -1.31 -2.66
CA TYR A 360 -6.52 -2.39 -2.68
C TYR A 360 -5.48 -2.21 -1.56
N ASN A 361 -5.12 -3.31 -0.89
CA ASN A 361 -4.17 -3.31 0.21
C ASN A 361 -2.73 -3.50 -0.29
N PHE A 362 -2.07 -2.38 -0.61
CA PHE A 362 -0.66 -2.38 -1.03
C PHE A 362 0.32 -2.84 0.05
N SER A 363 -0.05 -2.82 1.34
CA SER A 363 0.82 -3.37 2.39
C SER A 363 0.89 -4.89 2.31
N ASP A 364 -0.19 -5.58 1.97
CA ASP A 364 -0.17 -7.03 1.76
C ASP A 364 0.65 -7.39 0.52
N ALA A 365 0.51 -6.63 -0.56
CA ALA A 365 1.35 -6.79 -1.75
C ALA A 365 2.85 -6.62 -1.43
N ALA A 366 3.22 -5.57 -0.67
CA ALA A 366 4.61 -5.37 -0.26
C ALA A 366 5.12 -6.50 0.66
N ASN A 367 4.27 -7.01 1.56
CA ASN A 367 4.61 -8.16 2.40
C ASN A 367 4.78 -9.45 1.58
N ALA A 368 4.11 -9.57 0.43
CA ALA A 368 4.26 -10.66 -0.52
C ALA A 368 5.51 -10.54 -1.42
N GLY A 369 6.22 -9.39 -1.35
CA GLY A 369 7.47 -9.14 -2.09
C GLY A 369 7.33 -8.21 -3.29
N ILE A 370 6.13 -7.68 -3.53
CA ILE A 370 5.86 -6.79 -4.67
C ILE A 370 6.59 -5.46 -4.47
N THR A 371 7.35 -5.05 -5.49
CA THR A 371 8.15 -3.82 -5.47
C THR A 371 7.76 -2.83 -6.58
N ASP A 372 7.05 -3.29 -7.61
CA ASP A 372 6.59 -2.48 -8.71
C ASP A 372 5.15 -2.89 -9.10
N VAL A 373 4.32 -1.94 -9.51
CA VAL A 373 2.95 -2.20 -10.02
C VAL A 373 2.61 -1.27 -11.19
N THR A 374 1.66 -1.70 -12.01
CA THR A 374 1.05 -0.88 -13.06
C THR A 374 -0.39 -0.52 -12.67
N LEU A 375 -0.66 0.77 -12.47
CA LEU A 375 -1.94 1.30 -12.04
C LEU A 375 -2.87 1.51 -13.24
N ALA A 376 -4.00 0.81 -13.23
CA ALA A 376 -4.98 0.77 -14.31
C ALA A 376 -6.31 1.45 -13.91
N PHE A 377 -6.98 2.20 -14.78
CA PHE A 377 -6.49 2.86 -16.00
C PHE A 377 -6.95 4.32 -16.03
N ILE A 378 -6.15 5.19 -16.65
CA ILE A 378 -6.59 6.53 -17.04
C ILE A 378 -7.23 6.49 -18.43
N THR A 379 -8.46 6.97 -18.54
CA THR A 379 -9.15 7.22 -19.83
C THR A 379 -9.81 8.61 -19.83
N ALA A 380 -10.47 8.99 -20.93
CA ALA A 380 -11.16 10.27 -21.04
C ALA A 380 -12.50 10.25 -20.30
N ASP A 381 -12.72 11.22 -19.40
CA ASP A 381 -14.08 11.59 -19.04
C ASP A 381 -14.75 12.22 -20.27
N THR A 382 -15.69 11.49 -20.86
CA THR A 382 -16.36 11.91 -22.10
C THR A 382 -17.21 13.18 -21.94
N THR A 383 -17.51 13.63 -20.72
CA THR A 383 -18.30 14.83 -20.44
C THR A 383 -17.49 16.12 -20.59
N ASN A 384 -16.21 16.09 -20.23
CA ASN A 384 -15.35 17.28 -20.16
C ASN A 384 -14.01 17.11 -20.92
N GLY A 385 -13.68 15.89 -21.34
CA GLY A 385 -12.47 15.54 -22.07
C GLY A 385 -11.19 15.45 -21.24
N GLN A 386 -11.30 15.44 -19.91
CA GLN A 386 -10.15 15.38 -18.99
C GLN A 386 -9.72 13.95 -18.70
N ALA A 387 -8.47 13.81 -18.24
CA ALA A 387 -7.94 12.55 -17.74
C ALA A 387 -8.64 12.15 -16.43
N ALA A 388 -9.23 10.96 -16.43
CA ALA A 388 -9.94 10.43 -15.26
C ALA A 388 -9.68 8.93 -15.12
N TRP A 389 -9.57 8.45 -13.88
CA TRP A 389 -9.47 7.02 -13.62
C TRP A 389 -10.78 6.33 -14.03
N GLY A 390 -10.69 5.32 -14.89
CA GLY A 390 -11.84 4.63 -15.51
C GLY A 390 -12.72 5.52 -16.38
N GLY A 391 -12.32 6.77 -16.65
CA GLY A 391 -13.15 7.75 -17.39
C GLY A 391 -14.32 8.29 -16.56
N TYR A 392 -14.30 8.08 -15.24
CA TYR A 392 -15.36 8.53 -14.34
C TYR A 392 -15.14 9.98 -13.91
N THR A 393 -16.14 10.86 -14.09
CA THR A 393 -16.10 12.25 -13.62
C THR A 393 -15.79 12.38 -12.13
N ALA A 394 -16.21 11.41 -11.31
CA ALA A 394 -15.92 11.39 -9.88
C ALA A 394 -14.43 11.19 -9.57
N TYR A 395 -13.67 10.58 -10.49
CA TYR A 395 -12.23 10.34 -10.40
C TYR A 395 -11.44 11.12 -11.46
N ASP A 396 -11.94 12.29 -11.88
CA ASP A 396 -11.17 13.27 -12.64
C ASP A 396 -9.93 13.69 -11.84
N VAL A 397 -8.76 13.61 -12.49
CA VAL A 397 -7.45 13.87 -11.87
C VAL A 397 -7.34 15.30 -11.35
N THR A 398 -8.10 16.25 -11.91
CA THR A 398 -8.01 17.68 -11.61
C THR A 398 -9.17 18.21 -10.76
N GLY A 399 -9.85 17.35 -10.00
CA GLY A 399 -10.87 17.78 -9.04
C GLY A 399 -12.13 16.93 -8.99
N GLY A 400 -12.03 15.65 -9.35
CA GLY A 400 -13.12 14.69 -9.18
C GLY A 400 -13.60 14.64 -7.74
N SER A 401 -14.92 14.51 -7.54
CA SER A 401 -15.53 14.54 -6.19
C SER A 401 -15.08 13.42 -5.26
N GLN A 402 -14.48 12.37 -5.81
CA GLN A 402 -13.97 11.19 -5.09
C GLN A 402 -12.50 10.90 -5.43
N ILE A 403 -11.77 11.83 -6.05
CA ILE A 403 -10.39 11.61 -6.47
C ILE A 403 -9.46 11.27 -5.29
N SER A 404 -9.78 11.76 -4.09
CA SER A 404 -9.06 11.46 -2.85
C SER A 404 -9.01 9.97 -2.52
N TYR A 405 -9.98 9.17 -2.98
CA TYR A 405 -9.93 7.71 -2.87
C TYR A 405 -8.74 7.12 -3.62
N ILE A 406 -8.53 7.55 -4.86
CA ILE A 406 -7.41 7.12 -5.71
C ILE A 406 -6.08 7.68 -5.19
N GLU A 407 -6.06 8.96 -4.78
CA GLU A 407 -4.86 9.57 -4.21
C GLU A 407 -4.39 8.84 -2.94
N ASN A 408 -5.32 8.41 -2.09
CA ASN A 408 -5.00 7.62 -0.90
C ASN A 408 -4.43 6.25 -1.27
N GLN A 409 -4.96 5.58 -2.31
CA GLN A 409 -4.43 4.31 -2.81
C GLN A 409 -2.97 4.46 -3.30
N ILE A 410 -2.68 5.48 -4.10
CA ILE A 410 -1.32 5.76 -4.61
C ILE A 410 -0.38 6.16 -3.46
N THR A 411 -0.88 6.91 -2.48
CA THR A 411 -0.11 7.25 -1.27
C THR A 411 0.21 5.99 -0.46
N ASN A 412 -0.74 5.08 -0.29
CA ASN A 412 -0.54 3.82 0.42
C ASN A 412 0.47 2.90 -0.29
N MET A 413 0.41 2.82 -1.63
CA MET A 413 1.40 2.13 -2.45
C MET A 413 2.81 2.70 -2.21
N THR A 414 2.94 4.03 -2.28
CA THR A 414 4.22 4.72 -2.07
C THR A 414 4.76 4.49 -0.66
N ASN A 415 3.88 4.55 0.36
CA ASN A 415 4.24 4.28 1.76
C ASN A 415 4.64 2.82 2.00
N ALA A 416 4.13 1.89 1.21
CA ALA A 416 4.53 0.48 1.23
C ALA A 416 5.87 0.23 0.52
N GLY A 417 6.47 1.26 -0.08
CA GLY A 417 7.75 1.15 -0.80
C GLY A 417 7.62 0.61 -2.22
N ILE A 418 6.41 0.59 -2.79
CA ILE A 418 6.13 0.07 -4.12
C ILE A 418 6.23 1.20 -5.16
N ASN A 419 6.93 0.95 -6.26
CA ASN A 419 7.05 1.85 -7.40
C ASN A 419 5.84 1.72 -8.33
N GLY A 420 5.24 2.85 -8.72
CA GLY A 420 4.11 2.88 -9.65
C GLY A 420 4.52 3.12 -11.10
N THR A 421 3.75 2.54 -12.01
CA THR A 421 3.62 2.92 -13.43
C THR A 421 2.17 3.30 -13.69
N ILE A 422 1.88 4.40 -14.37
CA ILE A 422 0.49 4.80 -14.69
C ILE A 422 0.14 4.29 -16.08
N SER A 423 -0.91 3.47 -16.19
CA SER A 423 -1.39 2.97 -17.47
C SER A 423 -2.57 3.80 -18.01
N PHE A 424 -2.46 4.18 -19.28
CA PHE A 424 -3.48 4.88 -20.05
C PHE A 424 -4.11 3.91 -21.04
N GLY A 425 -5.45 3.92 -21.16
CA GLY A 425 -6.17 3.07 -22.10
C GLY A 425 -6.89 1.90 -21.43
N GLY A 426 -6.60 0.69 -21.89
CA GLY A 426 -7.31 -0.55 -21.57
C GLY A 426 -8.53 -0.80 -22.46
N GLN A 427 -9.04 -2.02 -22.43
CA GLN A 427 -10.18 -2.47 -23.24
C GLN A 427 -11.47 -1.64 -23.05
N ALA A 428 -11.73 -1.13 -21.84
CA ALA A 428 -12.95 -0.41 -21.50
C ALA A 428 -12.71 1.12 -21.40
N GLY A 429 -13.71 1.89 -21.83
CA GLY A 429 -13.67 3.36 -21.78
C GLY A 429 -13.28 4.00 -23.10
N THR A 430 -12.99 5.31 -23.08
CA THR A 430 -12.53 6.05 -24.27
C THR A 430 -11.09 6.52 -24.04
N PRO A 431 -10.10 5.99 -24.76
CA PRO A 431 -8.73 6.46 -24.64
C PRO A 431 -8.62 7.97 -24.89
N LEU A 432 -7.77 8.65 -24.14
CA LEU A 432 -7.57 10.11 -24.24
C LEU A 432 -7.23 10.54 -25.67
N ALA A 433 -6.41 9.77 -26.37
CA ALA A 433 -6.05 10.03 -27.75
C ALA A 433 -7.23 9.91 -28.73
N VAL A 434 -8.14 8.95 -28.48
CA VAL A 434 -9.37 8.79 -29.28
C VAL A 434 -10.31 9.98 -29.07
N TYR A 435 -10.52 10.39 -27.81
CA TYR A 435 -11.30 11.58 -27.51
C TYR A 435 -10.68 12.83 -28.16
N ALA A 436 -9.38 13.00 -28.02
CA ALA A 436 -8.63 14.12 -28.57
C ALA A 436 -8.74 14.18 -30.11
N ALA A 437 -8.56 13.05 -30.80
CA ALA A 437 -8.71 12.97 -32.24
C ALA A 437 -10.14 13.33 -32.70
N ASN A 438 -11.15 12.81 -32.01
CA ASN A 438 -12.56 13.08 -32.34
C ASN A 438 -12.97 14.53 -32.08
N ASN A 439 -12.29 15.22 -31.16
CA ASN A 439 -12.57 16.61 -30.79
C ASN A 439 -11.54 17.60 -31.35
N SER A 440 -10.69 17.17 -32.29
CA SER A 440 -9.69 18.01 -32.95
C SER A 440 -8.70 18.69 -32.00
N LEU A 441 -8.36 18.02 -30.90
CA LEU A 441 -7.28 18.45 -30.00
C LEU A 441 -5.93 18.21 -30.68
N THR A 442 -4.95 19.04 -30.32
CA THR A 442 -3.57 18.93 -30.80
C THR A 442 -2.74 17.98 -29.94
N ALA A 443 -1.62 17.48 -30.48
CA ALA A 443 -0.67 16.66 -29.72
C ALA A 443 -0.16 17.39 -28.46
N THR A 444 0.00 18.72 -28.52
CA THR A 444 0.39 19.52 -27.36
C THR A 444 -0.68 19.55 -26.27
N GLN A 445 -1.95 19.63 -26.63
CA GLN A 445 -3.05 19.58 -25.65
C GLN A 445 -3.17 18.19 -25.02
N LEU A 446 -3.01 17.13 -25.81
CA LEU A 446 -2.99 15.76 -25.29
C LEU A 446 -1.76 15.52 -24.39
N ALA A 447 -0.58 16.00 -24.80
CA ALA A 447 0.64 15.91 -24.00
C ALA A 447 0.48 16.62 -22.65
N ALA A 448 -0.17 17.80 -22.62
CA ALA A 448 -0.46 18.51 -21.39
C ALA A 448 -1.31 17.67 -20.41
N GLN A 449 -2.25 16.87 -20.90
CA GLN A 449 -3.02 15.97 -20.03
C GLN A 449 -2.15 14.84 -19.47
N TYR A 450 -1.31 14.20 -20.30
CA TYR A 450 -0.37 13.20 -19.79
C TYR A 450 0.61 13.78 -18.75
N GLN A 451 1.09 15.00 -18.98
CA GLN A 451 2.00 15.71 -18.08
C GLN A 451 1.32 16.11 -16.77
N GLU A 452 0.05 16.50 -16.80
CA GLU A 452 -0.73 16.79 -15.61
C GLU A 452 -0.86 15.54 -14.74
N VAL A 453 -1.24 14.40 -15.33
CA VAL A 453 -1.33 13.11 -14.61
C VAL A 453 0.00 12.74 -13.95
N MET A 454 1.10 12.78 -14.69
CA MET A 454 2.43 12.46 -14.14
C MET A 454 2.85 13.42 -13.02
N SER A 455 2.56 14.71 -13.17
CA SER A 455 2.91 15.75 -12.19
C SER A 455 2.08 15.64 -10.92
N THR A 456 0.78 15.34 -11.04
CA THR A 456 -0.13 15.14 -9.91
C THR A 456 0.32 14.01 -9.01
N TYR A 457 0.74 12.88 -9.59
CA TYR A 457 1.13 11.70 -8.82
C TYR A 457 2.63 11.56 -8.58
N GLY A 458 3.45 12.38 -9.23
CA GLY A 458 4.92 12.26 -9.16
C GLY A 458 5.47 10.97 -9.79
N ILE A 459 4.70 10.34 -10.69
CA ILE A 459 5.05 9.08 -11.35
C ILE A 459 5.32 9.37 -12.83
N TYR A 460 6.54 9.05 -13.29
CA TYR A 460 7.02 9.33 -14.66
C TYR A 460 7.29 8.06 -15.47
N ASN A 461 6.94 6.89 -14.94
CA ASN A 461 6.82 5.66 -15.70
C ASN A 461 5.37 5.56 -16.18
N ILE A 462 5.17 5.55 -17.49
CA ILE A 462 3.85 5.50 -18.09
C ILE A 462 3.73 4.33 -19.06
N ASP A 463 2.56 3.72 -19.06
CA ASP A 463 2.18 2.61 -19.91
C ASP A 463 1.01 3.03 -20.79
N PHE A 464 1.03 2.61 -22.05
CA PHE A 464 -0.08 2.78 -22.98
C PHE A 464 -0.63 1.42 -23.32
N ASP A 465 -1.71 1.05 -22.64
CA ASP A 465 -2.47 -0.17 -22.89
C ASP A 465 -3.44 0.08 -24.04
N ASP A 466 -2.94 -0.13 -25.26
CA ASP A 466 -3.63 0.22 -26.49
C ASP A 466 -4.51 -0.96 -26.95
N GLU A 467 -5.79 -0.87 -26.58
CA GLU A 467 -6.82 -1.85 -26.88
C GLU A 467 -8.08 -1.24 -27.51
N GLY A 468 -8.93 -2.11 -28.05
CA GLY A 468 -10.26 -1.74 -28.54
C GLY A 468 -10.25 -0.61 -29.57
N ALA A 469 -10.92 0.50 -29.25
CA ALA A 469 -11.23 1.56 -30.21
C ALA A 469 -10.00 2.30 -30.76
N ILE A 470 -8.85 2.28 -30.06
CA ILE A 470 -7.66 2.99 -30.53
C ILE A 470 -6.92 2.23 -31.64
N LEU A 471 -6.94 0.89 -31.60
CA LEU A 471 -6.18 0.03 -32.51
C LEU A 471 -6.53 0.22 -34.00
N THR A 472 -7.76 0.63 -34.28
CA THR A 472 -8.24 0.91 -35.66
C THR A 472 -8.25 2.41 -36.00
N ASN A 473 -7.88 3.28 -35.05
CA ASN A 473 -7.91 4.73 -35.20
C ASN A 473 -6.49 5.29 -35.44
N SER A 474 -6.04 5.23 -36.70
CA SER A 474 -4.71 5.72 -37.09
C SER A 474 -4.43 7.18 -36.73
N SER A 475 -5.44 8.06 -36.76
CA SER A 475 -5.30 9.45 -36.32
C SER A 475 -5.04 9.56 -34.82
N ALA A 476 -5.74 8.77 -34.00
CA ALA A 476 -5.53 8.74 -32.55
C ALA A 476 -4.16 8.16 -32.20
N LEU A 477 -3.75 7.05 -32.83
CA LEU A 477 -2.42 6.45 -32.61
C LEU A 477 -1.29 7.43 -32.95
N THR A 478 -1.42 8.16 -34.07
CA THR A 478 -0.44 9.20 -34.45
C THR A 478 -0.43 10.34 -33.44
N LEU A 479 -1.61 10.80 -33.00
CA LEU A 479 -1.75 11.89 -32.04
C LEU A 479 -1.15 11.50 -30.67
N GLN A 480 -1.40 10.27 -30.21
CA GLN A 480 -0.83 9.69 -29.00
C GLN A 480 0.70 9.66 -29.06
N ALA A 481 1.26 9.08 -30.11
CA ALA A 481 2.71 8.97 -30.29
C ALA A 481 3.40 10.35 -30.31
N GLN A 482 2.80 11.35 -30.98
CA GLN A 482 3.30 12.73 -30.96
C GLN A 482 3.24 13.36 -29.56
N ALA A 483 2.13 13.15 -28.84
CA ALA A 483 1.97 13.65 -27.49
C ALA A 483 2.97 13.01 -26.50
N ILE A 484 3.25 11.71 -26.65
CA ILE A 484 4.25 11.00 -25.84
C ILE A 484 5.65 11.55 -26.10
N ALA A 485 6.04 11.77 -27.36
CA ALA A 485 7.34 12.35 -27.69
C ALA A 485 7.51 13.75 -27.07
N LEU A 486 6.46 14.57 -27.07
CA LEU A 486 6.43 15.86 -26.38
C LEU A 486 6.60 15.70 -24.85
N SER A 487 5.94 14.72 -24.25
CA SER A 487 6.07 14.41 -22.82
C SER A 487 7.46 13.91 -22.44
N GLN A 488 8.13 13.11 -23.27
CA GLN A 488 9.52 12.69 -23.03
C GLN A 488 10.51 13.86 -23.11
N ALA A 489 10.32 14.76 -24.08
CA ALA A 489 11.12 15.98 -24.19
C ALA A 489 10.89 16.90 -22.97
N TRP A 490 9.64 17.05 -22.54
CA TRP A 490 9.27 17.81 -21.34
C TRP A 490 9.90 17.21 -20.07
N GLY A 491 9.80 15.90 -19.85
CA GLY A 491 10.37 15.25 -18.66
C GLY A 491 11.89 15.39 -18.59
N THR A 492 12.57 15.20 -19.74
CA THR A 492 14.02 15.44 -19.84
C THR A 492 14.39 16.88 -19.46
N ALA A 493 13.62 17.86 -19.93
CA ALA A 493 13.86 19.26 -19.62
C ALA A 493 13.63 19.63 -18.14
N ASN A 494 12.77 18.88 -17.44
CA ASN A 494 12.43 19.11 -16.03
C ASN A 494 13.23 18.24 -15.05
N GLY A 495 14.14 17.39 -15.54
CA GLY A 495 14.91 16.48 -14.68
C GLY A 495 14.12 15.28 -14.17
N THR A 496 12.97 15.00 -14.79
CA THR A 496 12.09 13.85 -14.51
C THR A 496 11.86 13.06 -15.81
N PRO A 497 12.86 12.33 -16.31
CA PRO A 497 12.75 11.60 -17.58
C PRO A 497 11.54 10.66 -17.59
N VAL A 498 10.79 10.66 -18.70
CA VAL A 498 9.58 9.84 -18.86
C VAL A 498 9.92 8.52 -19.54
N THR A 499 9.67 7.43 -18.84
CA THR A 499 9.82 6.04 -19.33
C THR A 499 8.48 5.58 -19.90
N VAL A 500 8.50 4.96 -21.09
CA VAL A 500 7.27 4.62 -21.84
C VAL A 500 7.24 3.14 -22.16
N SER A 501 6.20 2.45 -21.72
CA SER A 501 5.83 1.13 -22.20
C SER A 501 4.59 1.19 -23.09
N TYR A 502 4.50 0.25 -24.02
CA TYR A 502 3.27 -0.04 -24.76
C TYR A 502 2.81 -1.45 -24.40
N THR A 503 1.58 -1.58 -23.94
CA THR A 503 0.90 -2.85 -23.72
C THR A 503 -0.08 -3.08 -24.86
N VAL A 504 0.08 -4.19 -25.57
CA VAL A 504 -0.61 -4.43 -26.85
C VAL A 504 -1.07 -5.88 -27.01
N PRO A 505 -2.16 -6.13 -27.76
CA PRO A 505 -2.64 -7.48 -28.01
C PRO A 505 -1.66 -8.27 -28.88
N VAL A 506 -1.63 -9.58 -28.68
CA VAL A 506 -0.73 -10.50 -29.38
C VAL A 506 -1.48 -11.78 -29.75
N ALA A 507 -1.00 -12.47 -30.79
CA ALA A 507 -1.37 -13.87 -31.03
C ALA A 507 -0.20 -14.77 -30.62
N PRO A 508 -0.38 -16.10 -30.50
CA PRO A 508 0.75 -17.03 -30.31
C PRO A 508 1.81 -16.92 -31.43
N SER A 509 1.42 -16.38 -32.59
CA SER A 509 2.31 -16.10 -33.71
C SER A 509 3.01 -14.72 -33.67
N GLY A 510 2.87 -13.97 -32.58
CA GLY A 510 3.43 -12.63 -32.37
C GLY A 510 2.41 -11.50 -32.55
N LEU A 511 2.93 -10.27 -32.60
CA LEU A 511 2.13 -9.06 -32.80
C LEU A 511 1.38 -9.13 -34.13
N THR A 512 0.06 -8.95 -34.08
CA THR A 512 -0.80 -8.82 -35.25
C THR A 512 -0.64 -7.43 -35.88
N ALA A 513 -1.31 -7.16 -37.00
CA ALA A 513 -1.32 -5.82 -37.59
C ALA A 513 -1.81 -4.74 -36.61
N GLU A 514 -2.75 -5.10 -35.73
CA GLU A 514 -3.30 -4.21 -34.70
C GLU A 514 -2.27 -3.98 -33.59
N GLY A 515 -1.64 -5.03 -33.04
CA GLY A 515 -0.58 -4.88 -32.03
C GLY A 515 0.68 -4.15 -32.55
N MET A 516 0.95 -4.24 -33.86
CA MET A 516 2.05 -3.51 -34.51
C MET A 516 1.74 -2.03 -34.74
N ALA A 517 0.47 -1.63 -34.82
CA ALA A 517 0.10 -0.27 -35.23
C ALA A 517 0.55 0.82 -34.22
N PRO A 518 0.35 0.67 -32.90
CA PRO A 518 0.88 1.60 -31.90
C PRO A 518 2.40 1.74 -31.95
N ILE A 519 3.13 0.62 -32.05
CA ILE A 519 4.58 0.61 -32.04
C ILE A 519 5.14 1.31 -33.28
N ASN A 520 4.54 1.08 -34.46
CA ASN A 520 4.92 1.78 -35.68
C ASN A 520 4.64 3.30 -35.58
N ALA A 521 3.51 3.70 -34.99
CA ALA A 521 3.21 5.11 -34.77
C ALA A 521 4.23 5.77 -33.82
N ALA A 522 4.61 5.07 -32.74
CA ALA A 522 5.62 5.48 -31.77
C ALA A 522 6.99 5.69 -32.44
N ILE A 523 7.48 4.70 -33.19
CA ILE A 523 8.74 4.77 -33.95
C ILE A 523 8.71 5.95 -34.92
N SER A 524 7.63 6.09 -35.70
CA SER A 524 7.50 7.16 -36.69
C SER A 524 7.48 8.56 -36.09
N SER A 525 7.03 8.69 -34.84
CA SER A 525 6.95 9.95 -34.10
C SER A 525 8.18 10.21 -33.23
N GLY A 526 9.16 9.29 -33.20
CA GLY A 526 10.39 9.43 -32.44
C GLY A 526 10.25 9.19 -30.94
N VAL A 527 9.25 8.39 -30.53
CA VAL A 527 9.10 7.97 -29.13
C VAL A 527 10.23 7.01 -28.77
N ASN A 528 10.89 7.25 -27.62
CA ASN A 528 11.82 6.30 -27.04
C ASN A 528 11.04 5.24 -26.24
N VAL A 529 10.71 4.12 -26.88
CA VAL A 529 9.97 3.01 -26.26
C VAL A 529 10.94 2.18 -25.41
N SER A 530 10.62 2.05 -24.12
CA SER A 530 11.43 1.25 -23.18
C SER A 530 11.00 -0.21 -23.13
N THR A 531 9.69 -0.46 -23.18
CA THR A 531 9.12 -1.82 -23.11
C THR A 531 8.00 -1.97 -24.12
N VAL A 532 7.97 -3.10 -24.82
CA VAL A 532 6.81 -3.59 -25.57
C VAL A 532 6.28 -4.79 -24.82
N ASN A 533 5.19 -4.59 -24.09
CA ASN A 533 4.55 -5.58 -23.25
C ASN A 533 3.40 -6.24 -24.01
N ILE A 534 3.44 -7.56 -24.17
CA ILE A 534 2.41 -8.29 -24.89
C ILE A 534 1.37 -8.89 -23.94
N MET A 535 0.09 -8.68 -24.26
CA MET A 535 -1.01 -9.32 -23.53
C MET A 535 -1.21 -10.75 -24.06
N ALA A 536 -0.51 -11.70 -23.43
CA ALA A 536 -0.53 -13.12 -23.77
C ALA A 536 -1.77 -13.83 -23.20
N MET A 537 -2.95 -13.33 -23.58
CA MET A 537 -4.26 -13.71 -23.07
C MET A 537 -5.32 -13.54 -24.16
N ASP A 538 -6.50 -14.13 -23.92
CA ASP A 538 -7.72 -13.92 -24.71
C ASP A 538 -7.51 -14.03 -26.22
N TYR A 539 -6.98 -15.18 -26.66
CA TYR A 539 -6.69 -15.42 -28.07
C TYR A 539 -7.96 -15.68 -28.89
N TYR A 540 -9.00 -16.24 -28.28
CA TYR A 540 -10.31 -16.56 -28.90
C TYR A 540 -10.22 -17.44 -30.16
N ASP A 541 -9.12 -18.18 -30.32
CA ASP A 541 -8.83 -19.03 -31.49
C ASP A 541 -8.85 -20.53 -31.16
N GLY A 542 -9.26 -20.90 -29.95
CA GLY A 542 -9.27 -22.26 -29.43
C GLY A 542 -7.96 -22.72 -28.80
N THR A 543 -7.03 -21.80 -28.55
CA THR A 543 -5.82 -22.05 -27.76
C THR A 543 -6.19 -22.49 -26.33
N THR A 544 -5.57 -23.57 -25.83
CA THR A 544 -5.79 -24.03 -24.44
C THR A 544 -4.48 -24.24 -23.66
N GLN A 545 -3.34 -24.26 -24.36
CA GLN A 545 -2.01 -24.48 -23.75
C GLN A 545 -1.37 -23.13 -23.44
N MET A 546 -1.88 -22.44 -22.42
CA MET A 546 -1.63 -21.02 -22.20
C MET A 546 -0.16 -20.67 -21.95
N GLY A 547 0.59 -21.47 -21.18
CA GLY A 547 2.02 -21.24 -20.95
C GLY A 547 2.86 -21.39 -22.23
N THR A 548 2.52 -22.37 -23.08
CA THR A 548 3.18 -22.53 -24.39
C THR A 548 2.83 -21.38 -25.33
N ALA A 549 1.55 -20.98 -25.39
CA ALA A 549 1.10 -19.87 -26.21
C ALA A 549 1.78 -18.55 -25.83
N ALA A 550 1.96 -18.27 -24.53
CA ALA A 550 2.68 -17.10 -24.05
C ALA A 550 4.15 -17.11 -24.47
N ILE A 551 4.83 -18.27 -24.41
CA ILE A 551 6.22 -18.43 -24.85
C ILE A 551 6.35 -18.26 -26.38
N ASP A 552 5.41 -18.82 -27.14
CA ASP A 552 5.39 -18.69 -28.60
C ASP A 552 5.18 -17.22 -29.00
N ALA A 553 4.22 -16.54 -28.36
CA ALA A 553 3.96 -15.12 -28.57
C ALA A 553 5.19 -14.26 -28.23
N ALA A 554 5.87 -14.55 -27.12
CA ALA A 554 7.09 -13.85 -26.69
C ALA A 554 8.23 -14.08 -27.69
N THR A 555 8.44 -15.32 -28.14
CA THR A 555 9.48 -15.69 -29.11
C THR A 555 9.25 -15.04 -30.48
N ALA A 556 8.01 -15.04 -30.95
CA ALA A 556 7.67 -14.38 -32.21
C ALA A 556 7.82 -12.86 -32.11
N THR A 557 7.38 -12.27 -31.00
CA THR A 557 7.50 -10.82 -30.76
C THR A 557 8.96 -10.39 -30.65
N HIS A 558 9.83 -11.19 -30.01
CA HIS A 558 11.28 -10.95 -30.00
C HIS A 558 11.86 -10.81 -31.41
N GLY A 559 11.50 -11.72 -32.31
CA GLY A 559 11.88 -11.65 -33.73
C GLY A 559 11.35 -10.39 -34.44
N GLN A 560 10.12 -9.99 -34.12
CA GLN A 560 9.51 -8.77 -34.67
C GLN A 560 10.17 -7.49 -34.12
N LEU A 561 10.55 -7.46 -32.84
CA LEU A 561 11.26 -6.34 -32.21
C LEU A 561 12.61 -6.10 -32.87
N MET A 562 13.37 -7.16 -33.18
CA MET A 562 14.63 -7.03 -33.93
C MET A 562 14.41 -6.52 -35.36
N THR A 563 13.21 -6.70 -35.94
CA THR A 563 12.87 -6.14 -37.26
C THR A 563 12.46 -4.67 -37.15
N LEU A 564 11.68 -4.33 -36.13
CA LEU A 564 11.22 -2.96 -35.85
C LEU A 564 12.36 -2.04 -35.42
N TYR A 565 13.28 -2.57 -34.61
CA TYR A 565 14.43 -1.88 -34.05
C TYR A 565 15.73 -2.58 -34.48
N PRO A 566 16.18 -2.40 -35.74
CA PRO A 566 17.30 -3.14 -36.31
C PRO A 566 18.66 -2.85 -35.63
N SER A 567 18.72 -1.88 -34.72
CA SER A 567 19.91 -1.58 -33.91
C SER A 567 20.01 -2.40 -32.62
N LEU A 568 18.95 -3.10 -32.21
CA LEU A 568 18.98 -3.92 -30.99
C LEU A 568 19.71 -5.24 -31.25
N SER A 569 20.50 -5.68 -30.27
CA SER A 569 20.92 -7.07 -30.17
C SER A 569 19.74 -7.97 -29.75
N SER A 570 19.92 -9.29 -29.87
CA SER A 570 18.94 -10.26 -29.36
C SER A 570 18.64 -10.03 -27.87
N ASP A 571 19.67 -9.87 -27.05
CA ASP A 571 19.50 -9.66 -25.59
C ASP A 571 18.79 -8.34 -25.29
N GLN A 572 19.06 -7.29 -26.06
CA GLN A 572 18.36 -6.01 -25.92
C GLN A 572 16.90 -6.10 -26.37
N ALA A 573 16.60 -6.89 -27.40
CA ALA A 573 15.22 -7.14 -27.81
C ALA A 573 14.44 -7.96 -26.76
N TRP A 574 15.09 -8.91 -26.09
CA TRP A 574 14.50 -9.60 -24.93
C TRP A 574 14.28 -8.65 -23.76
N ALA A 575 15.27 -7.82 -23.43
CA ALA A 575 15.17 -6.80 -22.38
C ALA A 575 14.13 -5.70 -22.67
N MET A 576 13.73 -5.51 -23.93
CA MET A 576 12.65 -4.61 -24.33
C MET A 576 11.27 -5.30 -24.27
N LEU A 577 11.21 -6.63 -24.25
CA LEU A 577 9.96 -7.37 -24.24
C LEU A 577 9.37 -7.45 -22.82
N GLY A 578 8.07 -7.22 -22.70
CA GLY A 578 7.28 -7.59 -21.53
C GLY A 578 6.27 -8.69 -21.88
N VAL A 579 5.92 -9.55 -20.94
CA VAL A 579 4.83 -10.54 -21.12
C VAL A 579 3.82 -10.43 -19.98
N THR A 580 2.56 -10.21 -20.33
CA THR A 580 1.43 -10.10 -19.40
C THR A 580 0.38 -11.15 -19.75
N PRO A 581 0.35 -12.30 -19.06
CA PRO A 581 -0.81 -13.19 -19.09
C PRO A 581 -1.97 -12.66 -18.22
N MET A 582 -3.18 -13.13 -18.51
CA MET A 582 -4.29 -13.09 -17.57
C MET A 582 -4.21 -14.36 -16.72
N ILE A 583 -4.11 -14.24 -15.39
CA ILE A 583 -3.91 -15.41 -14.52
C ILE A 583 -5.21 -16.20 -14.32
N GLY A 584 -5.14 -17.52 -14.18
CA GLY A 584 -6.31 -18.36 -14.01
C GLY A 584 -7.22 -18.36 -15.23
N VAL A 585 -8.54 -18.29 -15.02
CA VAL A 585 -9.56 -18.32 -16.08
C VAL A 585 -9.61 -16.99 -16.81
N ASN A 586 -9.44 -17.00 -18.13
CA ASN A 586 -9.52 -15.82 -19.00
C ASN A 586 -10.98 -15.48 -19.36
N ASP A 587 -11.19 -14.40 -20.13
CA ASP A 587 -12.51 -14.03 -20.63
C ASP A 587 -13.05 -15.07 -21.63
N ASP A 588 -12.17 -15.64 -22.47
CA ASP A 588 -12.44 -16.97 -23.03
C ASP A 588 -12.26 -18.03 -21.95
N THR A 589 -13.37 -18.48 -21.35
CA THR A 589 -13.34 -19.48 -20.27
C THR A 589 -12.70 -20.83 -20.64
N SER A 590 -12.41 -21.09 -21.93
CA SER A 590 -11.65 -22.26 -22.37
C SER A 590 -10.13 -22.08 -22.23
N GLU A 591 -9.67 -20.84 -22.11
CA GLU A 591 -8.30 -20.44 -21.82
C GLU A 591 -8.10 -20.32 -20.31
N ILE A 592 -7.21 -21.15 -19.75
CA ILE A 592 -6.88 -21.13 -18.32
C ILE A 592 -5.35 -21.10 -18.17
N PHE A 593 -4.81 -19.97 -17.70
CA PHE A 593 -3.40 -19.82 -17.39
C PHE A 593 -3.13 -20.32 -15.96
N THR A 594 -2.54 -21.50 -15.83
CA THR A 594 -2.34 -22.19 -14.55
C THR A 594 -1.06 -21.75 -13.82
N LEU A 595 -0.90 -22.12 -12.55
CA LEU A 595 0.35 -21.94 -11.80
C LEU A 595 1.54 -22.66 -12.48
N THR A 596 1.30 -23.79 -13.16
CA THR A 596 2.33 -24.47 -13.95
C THR A 596 2.74 -23.67 -15.18
N ASP A 597 1.78 -23.00 -15.84
CA ASP A 597 2.05 -22.09 -16.95
C ASP A 597 2.87 -20.89 -16.47
N ALA A 598 2.55 -20.34 -15.29
CA ALA A 598 3.31 -19.26 -14.66
C ALA A 598 4.77 -19.68 -14.41
N GLN A 599 5.00 -20.85 -13.81
CA GLN A 599 6.35 -21.37 -13.56
C GLN A 599 7.14 -21.56 -14.85
N THR A 600 6.46 -22.05 -15.89
CA THR A 600 7.07 -22.28 -17.20
C THR A 600 7.46 -20.95 -17.85
N LEU A 601 6.59 -19.95 -17.79
CA LEU A 601 6.86 -18.61 -18.31
C LEU A 601 7.94 -17.88 -17.51
N THR A 602 7.94 -17.96 -16.17
CA THR A 602 9.02 -17.40 -15.33
C THR A 602 10.37 -17.99 -15.70
N SER A 603 10.45 -19.32 -15.83
CA SER A 603 11.70 -19.99 -16.19
C SER A 603 12.18 -19.55 -17.57
N PHE A 604 11.27 -19.48 -18.55
CA PHE A 604 11.59 -18.97 -19.88
C PHE A 604 12.08 -17.51 -19.86
N ALA A 605 11.46 -16.66 -19.04
CA ALA A 605 11.85 -15.27 -18.88
C ALA A 605 13.26 -15.14 -18.28
N GLN A 606 13.59 -15.95 -17.26
CA GLN A 606 14.92 -16.03 -16.66
C GLN A 606 15.97 -16.48 -17.68
N ASP A 607 15.69 -17.53 -18.44
CA ASP A 607 16.62 -18.08 -19.43
C ASP A 607 16.92 -17.11 -20.57
N ASN A 608 15.99 -16.19 -20.87
CA ASN A 608 16.10 -15.26 -22.01
C ASN A 608 16.33 -13.79 -21.60
N ASN A 609 16.35 -13.47 -20.29
CA ASN A 609 16.46 -12.10 -19.78
C ASN A 609 15.37 -11.16 -20.32
N ILE A 610 14.10 -11.57 -20.24
CA ILE A 610 12.94 -10.77 -20.67
C ILE A 610 12.84 -9.43 -19.90
N GLY A 611 12.56 -8.30 -20.52
CA GLY A 611 12.50 -7.01 -19.81
C GLY A 611 11.53 -6.99 -18.62
N GLN A 612 10.35 -7.58 -18.81
CA GLN A 612 9.27 -7.52 -17.84
C GLN A 612 8.40 -8.77 -17.83
N LEU A 613 8.00 -9.21 -16.63
CA LEU A 613 6.80 -10.01 -16.44
C LEU A 613 5.73 -9.17 -15.74
N SER A 614 4.48 -9.47 -15.99
CA SER A 614 3.33 -8.85 -15.35
C SER A 614 2.17 -9.84 -15.33
N MET A 615 1.00 -9.41 -14.89
CA MET A 615 -0.24 -10.17 -15.01
C MET A 615 -1.45 -9.25 -14.93
N TRP A 616 -2.55 -9.70 -15.52
CA TRP A 616 -3.89 -9.21 -15.23
C TRP A 616 -4.59 -10.16 -14.24
N GLN A 617 -4.71 -9.84 -12.95
CA GLN A 617 -4.22 -8.66 -12.22
C GLN A 617 -4.04 -9.00 -10.73
N LEU A 618 -3.42 -8.14 -9.92
CA LEU A 618 -3.13 -8.39 -8.50
C LEU A 618 -4.36 -8.76 -7.64
N PRO A 619 -5.50 -8.05 -7.73
CA PRO A 619 -6.72 -8.45 -7.02
C PRO A 619 -7.24 -9.85 -7.40
N ARG A 620 -6.84 -10.39 -8.56
CA ARG A 620 -7.17 -11.74 -9.00
C ARG A 620 -6.24 -12.82 -8.45
N ASP A 621 -5.14 -12.45 -7.79
CA ASP A 621 -4.14 -13.41 -7.29
C ASP A 621 -4.58 -14.08 -5.97
N GLN A 622 -5.74 -14.70 -6.04
CA GLN A 622 -6.37 -15.51 -5.00
C GLN A 622 -7.39 -16.43 -5.67
N THR A 623 -7.80 -17.50 -4.98
CA THR A 623 -8.65 -18.53 -5.60
C THR A 623 -9.97 -17.99 -6.20
N GLY A 624 -10.75 -17.21 -5.44
CA GLY A 624 -12.08 -16.77 -5.86
C GLY A 624 -13.06 -17.93 -6.13
N ASP A 625 -13.98 -17.75 -7.08
CA ASP A 625 -14.90 -18.81 -7.52
C ASP A 625 -14.26 -19.68 -8.61
N ILE A 626 -14.03 -20.96 -8.31
CA ILE A 626 -13.37 -21.90 -9.23
C ILE A 626 -14.13 -22.00 -10.57
N GLY A 627 -13.40 -21.86 -11.68
CA GLY A 627 -13.92 -21.93 -13.04
C GLY A 627 -14.60 -20.65 -13.52
N VAL A 628 -14.51 -19.54 -12.77
CA VAL A 628 -15.17 -18.27 -13.09
C VAL A 628 -14.13 -17.17 -13.29
N SER A 629 -14.14 -16.55 -14.48
CA SER A 629 -13.42 -15.29 -14.70
C SER A 629 -14.10 -14.16 -13.92
N ASN A 630 -13.35 -13.50 -13.06
CA ASN A 630 -13.81 -12.36 -12.26
C ASN A 630 -12.64 -11.45 -11.86
N ASN A 631 -12.94 -10.25 -11.37
CA ASN A 631 -11.91 -9.24 -11.05
C ASN A 631 -11.20 -9.46 -9.71
N ASN A 632 -11.72 -10.33 -8.84
CA ASN A 632 -11.25 -10.52 -7.47
C ASN A 632 -10.85 -11.98 -7.18
N GLY A 633 -10.47 -12.73 -8.21
CA GLY A 633 -10.02 -14.11 -8.10
C GLY A 633 -9.72 -14.72 -9.46
N SER A 634 -8.73 -15.59 -9.49
CA SER A 634 -8.22 -16.21 -10.70
C SER A 634 -9.15 -17.32 -11.20
N GLY A 635 -9.99 -17.89 -10.33
CA GLY A 635 -10.84 -19.02 -10.66
C GLY A 635 -10.09 -20.35 -10.74
N VAL A 636 -8.85 -20.42 -10.24
CA VAL A 636 -8.09 -21.66 -10.04
C VAL A 636 -7.74 -21.83 -8.56
N GLU A 637 -7.49 -23.06 -8.11
CA GLU A 637 -7.12 -23.33 -6.72
C GLU A 637 -5.68 -22.86 -6.48
N GLN A 638 -5.50 -21.96 -5.52
CA GLN A 638 -4.21 -21.34 -5.17
C GLN A 638 -4.22 -20.71 -3.77
N THR A 639 -3.06 -20.45 -3.19
CA THR A 639 -2.95 -19.50 -2.07
C THR A 639 -2.99 -18.05 -2.56
N PRO A 640 -3.37 -17.08 -1.70
CA PRO A 640 -3.21 -15.67 -2.03
C PRO A 640 -1.76 -15.35 -2.42
N PHE A 641 -1.57 -14.57 -3.48
CA PHE A 641 -0.27 -14.18 -4.05
C PHE A 641 0.57 -15.29 -4.70
N GLU A 642 0.04 -16.50 -4.90
CA GLU A 642 0.85 -17.62 -5.42
C GLU A 642 1.38 -17.38 -6.85
N PHE A 643 0.63 -16.69 -7.72
CA PHE A 643 1.15 -16.29 -9.03
C PHE A 643 2.26 -15.23 -8.89
N SER A 644 2.08 -14.28 -7.99
CA SER A 644 3.10 -13.26 -7.70
C SER A 644 4.38 -13.86 -7.14
N GLU A 645 4.30 -14.80 -6.20
CA GLU A 645 5.46 -15.53 -5.68
C GLU A 645 6.22 -16.29 -6.78
N ILE A 646 5.52 -16.77 -7.82
CA ILE A 646 6.13 -17.40 -8.99
C ILE A 646 6.79 -16.37 -9.89
N PHE A 647 6.14 -15.24 -10.19
CA PHE A 647 6.69 -14.23 -11.08
C PHE A 647 7.81 -13.40 -10.43
N GLU A 648 7.80 -13.17 -9.11
CA GLU A 648 8.85 -12.44 -8.40
C GLU A 648 10.20 -13.17 -8.34
N GLN A 649 10.21 -14.50 -8.53
CA GLN A 649 11.46 -15.24 -8.75
C GLN A 649 12.23 -14.69 -9.95
N TYR A 650 11.55 -14.00 -10.86
CA TYR A 650 12.17 -13.28 -11.96
C TYR A 650 12.94 -12.04 -11.51
N ALA A 651 12.34 -11.22 -10.65
CA ALA A 651 12.86 -9.93 -10.19
C ALA A 651 13.87 -10.04 -9.04
N SER A 652 13.87 -11.14 -8.28
CA SER A 652 14.73 -11.35 -7.11
C SER A 652 16.15 -11.87 -7.42
N ASN A 653 16.49 -12.09 -8.69
CA ASN A 653 17.82 -12.53 -9.15
C ASN A 653 18.70 -11.39 -9.68
N SER A 654 18.34 -10.12 -9.42
CA SER A 654 19.09 -8.92 -9.82
C SER A 654 20.08 -8.43 -8.78
#